data_AF-A0A3A1U1Y8-F1
#
_entry.id   AF-A0A3A1U1Y8-F1
#
_cell.length_a   1.000
_cell.length_b   1.000
_cell.length_c   1.000
_cell.angle_alpha   90.00
_cell.angle_beta   90.00
_cell.angle_gamma   90.00
#
_symmetry.space_group_name_H-M   'P 1'
#
loop_
_entity.id
_entity.type
_entity.pdbx_description
1 polymer ?
#
loop_
_entity_poly.entity_id
_entity_poly.type
_entity_poly.pdbx_seq_one_letter_code
_entity_poly.pdbx_strand_id
1 'polypeptide(L)'
;MRTGGTVATRIIEGQNRDWRFRFGSQPADRRADQADDGWLDVGLPHSFAVPADLDTTFYVGAGSYQHDLEIPESWKGKRIALRFGGVFQHLAAFLDGRPVGSHAGGYSEFELDLTRWAMPGRHLLHLEVDNEWDAELPPRAGEHVFNGGVYRDVSLVVTDLVHIAPYGVAVSTPSVSADRATVVVTVAMENDSAIEQSVEVRCTIEHRGSTQRASTRIDLPAVGRGTASVSFEIEQPELWHPDDPVLHAVTAELLRDDLVLDEDNDEFGLRWFEFTADRGFFLNGEHLWLEGANVHQDHAGWGDGVTHAAIARDVALIKAAGMNFIRGSHYPHHEQFARECDRQGVLFWSEAPFWGTGGETVEGFWTASAYPIHQEQEERFERNVLASLETMIRTNFNRPSIIAWSMGNEVYFSEPEVLEKARTLTSRMVARSRELDPGRPAAVGGAQRGNLDVLGDVAGYNGDGAALYPDPGFPNMVTEYGSVVEDRPGESLARYTDGTEVPHSWRSGVALWCAFHHGSIFAGMSHMGFIDHRRLPLRSYFWYRERLTGEPAPAPSTTAPAAALSIQSDRPTIRTDGTDDARLIVSVLDGSSSRTRAPLEVQLRVLEGDGRFPTGREHRMVADDDSLLDGLGAVDLRAYFAGPIRVVATAPGLPDAELLIEAIGGPQWDDRPLRFPSGPPTRSGVPRTADSANLAARRPVFASGTAPSRSAAWVTDPNTAAGWTAPDQTPGHWLIVDLEGPRRLNTISVGALGSAPVTISTSPALRHEGYEAVGTDRVDELSQLRMVFPEREARYIRIEFPESPLEVLTVAAFEDRS
;
A
#
# COMPACT_ATOMS: atom_id res chain seq x y z
N MET A 1 -28.48 -41.33 6.94
CA MET A 1 -29.25 -40.08 6.77
C MET A 1 -29.09 -39.23 8.03
N ARG A 2 -28.14 -38.29 8.01
CA ARG A 2 -28.09 -37.11 8.87
C ARG A 2 -27.96 -35.93 7.91
N THR A 3 -29.10 -35.47 7.42
CA THR A 3 -29.24 -34.24 6.65
C THR A 3 -29.83 -33.21 7.60
N GLY A 4 -28.95 -32.58 8.37
CA GLY A 4 -29.26 -31.37 9.13
C GLY A 4 -28.19 -30.37 8.73
N GLY A 5 -28.40 -29.70 7.60
CA GLY A 5 -27.56 -28.57 7.22
C GLY A 5 -27.80 -27.46 8.23
N THR A 6 -26.78 -27.13 9.01
CA THR A 6 -26.72 -25.91 9.79
C THR A 6 -26.82 -24.77 8.78
N VAL A 7 -27.95 -24.05 8.77
CA VAL A 7 -28.03 -22.77 8.06
C VAL A 7 -27.09 -21.83 8.81
N ALA A 8 -26.11 -21.25 8.12
CA ALA A 8 -25.20 -20.28 8.73
C ALA A 8 -26.02 -19.14 9.36
N THR A 9 -25.75 -18.84 10.63
CA THR A 9 -26.48 -17.84 11.42
C THR A 9 -26.03 -16.42 11.08
N ARG A 10 -24.73 -16.25 10.83
CA ARG A 10 -24.14 -15.11 10.11
C ARG A 10 -24.15 -15.35 8.61
N ILE A 11 -24.50 -14.34 7.83
CA ILE A 11 -24.35 -14.33 6.38
C ILE A 11 -23.47 -13.14 5.99
N ILE A 12 -22.44 -13.40 5.19
CA ILE A 12 -21.64 -12.37 4.53
C ILE A 12 -21.82 -12.59 3.03
N GLU A 13 -22.55 -11.69 2.37
CA GLU A 13 -22.87 -11.80 0.96
C GLU A 13 -22.17 -10.69 0.16
N GLY A 14 -21.17 -11.07 -0.65
CA GLY A 14 -20.44 -10.15 -1.50
C GLY A 14 -21.33 -9.49 -2.55
N GLN A 15 -21.19 -8.17 -2.69
CA GLN A 15 -21.97 -7.30 -3.56
C GLN A 15 -21.10 -6.69 -4.66
N ASN A 16 -20.10 -7.39 -5.18
CA ASN A 16 -19.12 -6.82 -6.11
C ASN A 16 -19.56 -6.79 -7.58
N ARG A 17 -20.60 -7.53 -7.96
CA ARG A 17 -21.07 -7.65 -9.35
C ARG A 17 -22.09 -6.58 -9.72
N ASP A 18 -22.30 -6.37 -11.03
CA ASP A 18 -23.45 -5.62 -11.57
C ASP A 18 -23.59 -4.19 -11.04
N TRP A 19 -22.48 -3.45 -11.00
CA TRP A 19 -22.49 -2.02 -10.67
C TRP A 19 -22.59 -1.18 -11.92
N ARG A 20 -23.24 -0.03 -11.77
CA ARG A 20 -23.22 1.04 -12.76
C ARG A 20 -22.46 2.21 -12.19
N PHE A 21 -21.60 2.81 -12.99
CA PHE A 21 -20.76 3.93 -12.59
C PHE A 21 -20.88 5.11 -13.55
N ARG A 22 -20.79 6.34 -13.02
CA ARG A 22 -20.69 7.57 -13.79
C ARG A 22 -19.87 8.60 -13.03
N PHE A 23 -18.95 9.29 -13.72
CA PHE A 23 -18.24 10.43 -13.15
C PHE A 23 -19.19 11.60 -12.83
N GLY A 24 -18.90 12.30 -11.73
CA GLY A 24 -19.73 13.36 -11.16
C GLY A 24 -20.89 12.86 -10.29
N SER A 25 -21.42 13.76 -9.46
CA SER A 25 -22.62 13.53 -8.65
C SER A 25 -23.87 13.34 -9.52
N GLN A 26 -24.77 12.46 -9.09
CA GLN A 26 -26.03 12.16 -9.77
C GLN A 26 -27.18 12.13 -8.76
N PRO A 27 -28.41 12.49 -9.14
CA PRO A 27 -29.54 12.43 -8.22
C PRO A 27 -29.79 11.00 -7.70
N ALA A 28 -29.80 10.84 -6.38
CA ALA A 28 -29.91 9.54 -5.71
C ALA A 28 -31.24 8.80 -5.92
N ASP A 29 -32.31 9.51 -6.28
CA ASP A 29 -33.64 8.94 -6.55
C ASP A 29 -33.85 8.51 -8.01
N ARG A 30 -32.89 8.81 -8.88
CA ARG A 30 -32.96 8.50 -10.31
C ARG A 30 -32.20 7.22 -10.62
N ARG A 31 -32.92 6.14 -10.87
CA ARG A 31 -32.34 4.92 -11.45
C ARG A 31 -31.68 5.23 -12.79
N ALA A 32 -30.49 4.67 -13.00
CA ALA A 32 -29.82 4.69 -14.29
C ALA A 32 -30.72 4.02 -15.34
N ASP A 33 -31.06 4.78 -16.39
CA ASP A 33 -31.75 4.27 -17.56
C ASP A 33 -30.70 3.77 -18.55
N GLN A 34 -30.90 2.57 -19.12
CA GLN A 34 -30.02 2.03 -20.16
C GLN A 34 -30.01 2.89 -21.43
N ALA A 35 -31.04 3.73 -21.64
CA ALA A 35 -31.08 4.71 -22.71
C ALA A 35 -30.31 6.01 -22.40
N ASP A 36 -29.88 6.23 -21.16
CA ASP A 36 -29.02 7.35 -20.73
C ASP A 36 -27.57 7.06 -21.17
N ASP A 37 -26.89 8.02 -21.78
CA ASP A 37 -25.68 7.80 -22.59
C ASP A 37 -24.37 7.72 -21.79
N GLY A 38 -24.39 8.00 -20.48
CA GLY A 38 -23.18 8.18 -19.67
C GLY A 38 -22.88 7.16 -18.57
N TRP A 39 -23.72 6.14 -18.32
CA TRP A 39 -23.44 5.11 -17.31
C TRP A 39 -22.61 3.96 -17.89
N LEU A 40 -21.63 3.50 -17.10
CA LEU A 40 -20.70 2.43 -17.43
C LEU A 40 -21.00 1.18 -16.58
N ASP A 41 -20.84 0.00 -17.16
CA ASP A 41 -20.98 -1.27 -16.46
C ASP A 41 -19.63 -1.65 -15.84
N VAL A 42 -19.58 -1.67 -14.50
CA VAL A 42 -18.37 -1.97 -13.73
C VAL A 42 -18.64 -3.10 -12.74
N GLY A 43 -17.58 -3.69 -12.24
CA GLY A 43 -17.63 -4.53 -11.05
C GLY A 43 -16.62 -4.02 -10.03
N LEU A 44 -16.88 -4.29 -8.77
CA LEU A 44 -15.98 -3.95 -7.68
C LEU A 44 -14.96 -5.08 -7.47
N PRO A 45 -13.76 -4.77 -6.99
CA PRO A 45 -13.27 -3.42 -6.68
C PRO A 45 -13.04 -2.54 -7.91
N HIS A 46 -13.39 -1.24 -7.81
CA HIS A 46 -13.30 -0.26 -8.92
C HIS A 46 -12.65 1.06 -8.49
N SER A 47 -11.77 1.58 -9.34
CA SER A 47 -11.09 2.88 -9.17
C SER A 47 -11.50 3.86 -10.28
N PHE A 48 -11.52 5.16 -9.98
CA PHE A 48 -11.70 6.24 -10.96
C PHE A 48 -10.60 6.28 -12.02
N ALA A 49 -9.45 5.64 -11.74
CA ALA A 49 -8.31 5.62 -12.65
C ALA A 49 -8.51 4.70 -13.86
N VAL A 50 -9.45 3.74 -13.85
CA VAL A 50 -9.52 2.68 -14.86
C VAL A 50 -9.84 3.23 -16.27
N PRO A 51 -9.02 2.94 -17.30
CA PRO A 51 -7.73 2.24 -17.25
C PRO A 51 -6.60 3.12 -16.70
N ALA A 52 -5.91 2.62 -15.67
CA ALA A 52 -4.84 3.32 -14.96
C ALA A 52 -3.47 3.17 -15.64
N ASP A 53 -2.74 4.29 -15.72
CA ASP A 53 -1.38 4.39 -16.26
C ASP A 53 -0.48 5.16 -15.27
N LEU A 54 0.84 5.17 -15.50
CA LEU A 54 1.82 5.89 -14.66
C LEU A 54 1.88 7.40 -14.97
N ASP A 55 0.73 8.06 -14.96
CA ASP A 55 0.59 9.50 -15.16
C ASP A 55 0.72 10.26 -13.81
N THR A 56 1.26 11.47 -13.84
CA THR A 56 1.31 12.36 -12.66
C THR A 56 0.00 13.11 -12.44
N THR A 57 -0.98 12.94 -13.33
CA THR A 57 -2.31 13.53 -13.24
C THR A 57 -3.40 12.47 -13.10
N PHE A 58 -4.45 12.78 -12.34
CA PHE A 58 -5.54 11.85 -12.03
C PHE A 58 -6.89 12.57 -11.88
N TYR A 59 -7.99 11.83 -11.92
CA TYR A 59 -9.31 12.41 -11.75
C TYR A 59 -9.52 12.84 -10.29
N VAL A 60 -10.03 14.06 -10.09
CA VAL A 60 -10.42 14.60 -8.79
C VAL A 60 -11.87 15.07 -8.87
N GLY A 61 -12.70 14.58 -7.95
CA GLY A 61 -14.09 14.96 -7.78
C GLY A 61 -15.01 13.76 -7.55
N ALA A 62 -16.31 14.02 -7.62
CA ALA A 62 -17.32 13.03 -7.34
C ALA A 62 -17.41 11.91 -8.41
N GLY A 63 -17.85 10.73 -7.99
CA GLY A 63 -18.24 9.61 -8.83
C GLY A 63 -19.45 8.89 -8.22
N SER A 64 -20.41 8.57 -9.08
CA SER A 64 -21.69 7.98 -8.71
C SER A 64 -21.75 6.50 -9.05
N TYR A 65 -22.14 5.68 -8.07
CA TYR A 65 -22.34 4.25 -8.25
C TYR A 65 -23.81 3.87 -8.00
N GLN A 66 -24.32 2.88 -8.73
CA GLN A 66 -25.63 2.31 -8.52
C GLN A 66 -25.58 0.78 -8.56
N HIS A 67 -26.32 0.17 -7.65
CA HIS A 67 -26.46 -1.28 -7.55
C HIS A 67 -27.86 -1.66 -7.05
N ASP A 68 -28.36 -2.80 -7.48
CA ASP A 68 -29.66 -3.32 -7.05
C ASP A 68 -29.45 -4.35 -5.94
N LEU A 69 -29.89 -4.04 -4.73
CA LEU A 69 -29.86 -4.97 -3.59
C LEU A 69 -31.15 -5.78 -3.54
N GLU A 70 -31.02 -7.08 -3.28
CA GLU A 70 -32.15 -7.97 -3.00
C GLU A 70 -32.11 -8.39 -1.53
N ILE A 71 -33.17 -8.06 -0.79
CA ILE A 71 -33.33 -8.41 0.62
C ILE A 71 -34.41 -9.51 0.71
N PRO A 72 -34.06 -10.77 1.04
CA PRO A 72 -35.02 -11.86 1.13
C PRO A 72 -35.89 -11.76 2.39
N GLU A 73 -37.11 -12.30 2.33
CA GLU A 73 -38.05 -12.32 3.48
C GLU A 73 -37.45 -13.06 4.71
N SER A 74 -36.52 -13.99 4.49
CA SER A 74 -35.80 -14.71 5.55
C SER A 74 -34.91 -13.83 6.43
N TRP A 75 -34.57 -12.62 6.00
CA TRP A 75 -33.77 -11.68 6.78
C TRP A 75 -34.59 -10.71 7.62
N LYS A 76 -35.92 -10.81 7.55
CA LYS A 76 -36.81 -9.93 8.32
C LYS A 76 -36.56 -10.07 9.83
N GLY A 77 -36.32 -8.93 10.48
CA GLY A 77 -36.05 -8.87 11.92
C GLY A 77 -34.59 -9.17 12.31
N LYS A 78 -33.70 -9.39 11.33
CA LYS A 78 -32.26 -9.47 11.53
C LYS A 78 -31.60 -8.10 11.42
N ARG A 79 -30.37 -7.99 11.91
CA ARG A 79 -29.49 -6.85 11.60
C ARG A 79 -28.94 -7.03 10.19
N ILE A 80 -28.97 -5.97 9.39
CA ILE A 80 -28.43 -5.94 8.03
C ILE A 80 -27.51 -4.73 7.93
N ALA A 81 -26.23 -4.94 7.65
CA ALA A 81 -25.26 -3.86 7.45
C ALA A 81 -24.57 -3.99 6.09
N LEU A 82 -24.20 -2.85 5.51
CA LEU A 82 -23.36 -2.77 4.33
C LEU A 82 -21.91 -2.52 4.78
N ARG A 83 -21.03 -3.48 4.54
CA ARG A 83 -19.61 -3.40 4.86
C ARG A 83 -18.81 -3.02 3.63
N PHE A 84 -17.95 -2.03 3.78
CA PHE A 84 -16.99 -1.58 2.77
C PHE A 84 -15.57 -1.85 3.26
N GLY A 85 -14.76 -2.58 2.48
CA GLY A 85 -13.35 -2.78 2.80
C GLY A 85 -12.50 -1.49 2.70
N GLY A 86 -12.97 -0.50 1.92
CA GLY A 86 -12.33 0.80 1.72
C GLY A 86 -12.94 1.57 0.54
N VAL A 87 -13.09 2.88 0.73
CA VAL A 87 -13.61 3.84 -0.27
C VAL A 87 -12.76 5.10 -0.16
N PHE A 88 -12.24 5.61 -1.28
CA PHE A 88 -11.43 6.82 -1.26
C PHE A 88 -12.23 8.04 -1.78
N GLN A 89 -12.50 9.06 -0.98
CA GLN A 89 -12.34 9.11 0.49
C GLN A 89 -13.54 9.67 1.26
N HIS A 90 -14.49 10.32 0.58
CA HIS A 90 -15.80 10.58 1.13
C HIS A 90 -16.82 9.66 0.48
N LEU A 91 -17.73 9.13 1.29
CA LEU A 91 -18.87 8.35 0.82
C LEU A 91 -20.17 8.95 1.38
N ALA A 92 -21.17 9.12 0.54
CA ALA A 92 -22.57 9.24 0.93
C ALA A 92 -23.38 8.09 0.32
N ALA A 93 -24.15 7.39 1.15
CA ALA A 93 -24.93 6.23 0.74
C ALA A 93 -26.44 6.50 0.83
N PHE A 94 -27.17 6.07 -0.19
CA PHE A 94 -28.61 6.23 -0.31
C PHE A 94 -29.28 4.91 -0.68
N LEU A 95 -30.42 4.61 -0.05
CA LEU A 95 -31.28 3.47 -0.37
C LEU A 95 -32.65 3.97 -0.84
N ASP A 96 -33.01 3.66 -2.09
CA ASP A 96 -34.21 4.20 -2.77
C ASP A 96 -34.34 5.73 -2.65
N GLY A 97 -33.23 6.44 -2.85
CA GLY A 97 -33.14 7.89 -2.76
C GLY A 97 -33.13 8.46 -1.33
N ARG A 98 -33.19 7.63 -0.29
CA ARG A 98 -33.12 8.06 1.12
C ARG A 98 -31.70 7.96 1.64
N PRO A 99 -31.14 8.97 2.33
CA PRO A 99 -29.82 8.87 2.93
C PRO A 99 -29.83 7.82 4.05
N VAL A 100 -28.87 6.89 4.00
CA VAL A 100 -28.71 5.81 4.99
C VAL A 100 -27.39 5.85 5.74
N GLY A 101 -26.39 6.58 5.24
CA GLY A 101 -25.13 6.78 5.96
C GLY A 101 -24.07 7.53 5.15
N SER A 102 -22.94 7.78 5.79
CA SER A 102 -21.76 8.38 5.17
C SER A 102 -20.47 7.92 5.85
N HIS A 103 -19.35 8.04 5.15
CA HIS A 103 -18.01 7.77 5.68
C HIS A 103 -17.02 8.83 5.19
N ALA A 104 -15.99 9.08 6.00
CA ALA A 104 -14.89 9.96 5.67
C ALA A 104 -13.58 9.29 6.10
N GLY A 105 -12.65 9.14 5.16
CA GLY A 105 -11.41 8.39 5.31
C GLY A 105 -11.22 7.38 4.17
N GLY A 106 -9.98 7.21 3.71
CA GLY A 106 -9.69 6.50 2.46
C GLY A 106 -9.40 5.00 2.56
N TYR A 107 -8.86 4.54 3.70
CA TYR A 107 -8.15 3.23 3.76
C TYR A 107 -8.70 2.24 4.79
N SER A 108 -9.69 2.64 5.57
CA SER A 108 -10.23 1.84 6.67
C SER A 108 -11.53 1.15 6.28
N GLU A 109 -11.74 -0.07 6.78
CA GLU A 109 -13.04 -0.75 6.67
C GLU A 109 -14.08 -0.08 7.57
N PHE A 110 -15.33 -0.04 7.11
CA PHE A 110 -16.47 0.45 7.91
C PHE A 110 -17.78 -0.26 7.53
N GLU A 111 -18.76 -0.21 8.45
CA GLU A 111 -20.12 -0.69 8.23
C GLU A 111 -21.14 0.44 8.32
N LEU A 112 -22.14 0.40 7.44
CA LEU A 112 -23.36 1.21 7.53
C LEU A 112 -24.54 0.30 7.87
N ASP A 113 -25.19 0.52 9.01
CA ASP A 113 -26.39 -0.23 9.39
C ASP A 113 -27.55 0.13 8.45
N LEU A 114 -28.13 -0.86 7.78
CA LEU A 114 -29.28 -0.72 6.88
C LEU A 114 -30.58 -1.26 7.50
N THR A 115 -30.54 -1.81 8.71
CA THR A 115 -31.64 -2.59 9.33
C THR A 115 -32.98 -1.87 9.31
N ARG A 116 -32.99 -0.54 9.52
CA ARG A 116 -34.24 0.26 9.55
C ARG A 116 -34.85 0.51 8.17
N TRP A 117 -34.08 0.32 7.10
CA TRP A 117 -34.45 0.70 5.74
C TRP A 117 -34.54 -0.50 4.78
N ALA A 118 -33.77 -1.56 5.02
CA ALA A 118 -33.73 -2.78 4.23
C ALA A 118 -34.91 -3.72 4.55
N MET A 119 -36.08 -3.38 4.02
CA MET A 119 -37.25 -4.27 4.07
C MET A 119 -37.12 -5.39 3.04
N PRO A 120 -37.83 -6.52 3.18
CA PRO A 120 -37.82 -7.54 2.13
C PRO A 120 -38.27 -6.99 0.77
N GLY A 121 -37.49 -7.25 -0.27
CA GLY A 121 -37.70 -6.74 -1.63
C GLY A 121 -36.42 -6.26 -2.31
N ARG A 122 -36.61 -5.62 -3.47
CA ARG A 122 -35.51 -5.03 -4.26
C ARG A 122 -35.37 -3.55 -3.95
N HIS A 123 -34.15 -3.10 -3.69
CA HIS A 123 -33.79 -1.73 -3.37
C HIS A 123 -32.72 -1.20 -4.32
N LEU A 124 -32.77 0.09 -4.65
CA LEU A 124 -31.66 0.78 -5.32
C LEU A 124 -30.69 1.28 -4.25
N LEU A 125 -29.47 0.76 -4.25
CA LEU A 125 -28.34 1.38 -3.58
C LEU A 125 -27.71 2.39 -4.53
N HIS A 126 -27.53 3.62 -4.05
CA HIS A 126 -26.78 4.66 -4.75
C HIS A 126 -25.68 5.19 -3.82
N LEU A 127 -24.47 5.30 -4.35
CA LEU A 127 -23.32 5.82 -3.63
C LEU A 127 -22.75 7.03 -4.37
N GLU A 128 -22.50 8.10 -3.65
CA GLU A 128 -21.67 9.21 -4.11
C GLU A 128 -20.31 9.12 -3.41
N VAL A 129 -19.24 9.03 -4.21
CA VAL A 129 -17.86 8.92 -3.74
C VAL A 129 -17.07 10.14 -4.21
N ASP A 130 -16.30 10.78 -3.35
CA ASP A 130 -15.49 11.95 -3.72
C ASP A 130 -14.05 11.83 -3.17
N ASN A 131 -13.06 12.16 -4.01
CA ASN A 131 -11.63 12.14 -3.68
C ASN A 131 -10.97 13.53 -3.65
N GLU A 132 -11.75 14.61 -3.55
CA GLU A 132 -11.21 15.93 -3.23
C GLU A 132 -10.39 15.88 -1.94
N TRP A 133 -9.32 16.68 -1.91
CA TRP A 133 -8.44 16.78 -0.76
C TRP A 133 -9.18 17.41 0.42
N ASP A 134 -9.06 16.82 1.61
CA ASP A 134 -9.67 17.31 2.84
C ASP A 134 -8.59 17.46 3.93
N ALA A 135 -8.46 18.68 4.44
CA ALA A 135 -7.55 19.03 5.51
C ALA A 135 -7.80 18.26 6.82
N GLU A 136 -9.03 17.79 7.04
CA GLU A 136 -9.47 17.12 8.25
C GLU A 136 -9.27 15.59 8.18
N LEU A 137 -8.76 15.05 7.06
CA LEU A 137 -8.54 13.63 6.83
C LEU A 137 -7.07 13.27 6.62
N PRO A 138 -6.61 12.11 7.14
CA PRO A 138 -5.34 11.52 6.75
C PRO A 138 -5.49 10.60 5.51
N PRO A 139 -4.48 10.55 4.63
CA PRO A 139 -3.27 11.37 4.63
C PRO A 139 -3.57 12.77 4.10
N ARG A 140 -2.81 13.78 4.54
CA ARG A 140 -2.83 15.13 3.95
C ARG A 140 -1.78 15.29 2.86
N ALA A 141 -0.74 14.48 2.93
CA ALA A 141 0.42 14.57 2.08
C ALA A 141 0.93 13.18 1.71
N GLY A 142 1.65 13.12 0.60
CA GLY A 142 2.25 11.91 0.08
C GLY A 142 2.44 12.01 -1.43
N GLU A 143 3.27 11.14 -1.97
CA GLU A 143 3.65 11.22 -3.38
C GLU A 143 2.88 10.24 -4.29
N HIS A 144 2.19 9.25 -3.71
CA HIS A 144 1.33 8.33 -4.46
C HIS A 144 0.13 9.04 -5.11
N VAL A 145 -0.47 8.44 -6.15
CA VAL A 145 -1.69 8.97 -6.80
C VAL A 145 -2.95 8.63 -5.99
N PHE A 146 -3.63 9.64 -5.44
CA PHE A 146 -4.82 9.45 -4.58
C PHE A 146 -6.13 9.31 -5.38
N ASN A 147 -6.28 8.21 -6.12
CA ASN A 147 -7.49 7.97 -6.91
C ASN A 147 -8.70 7.67 -6.02
N GLY A 148 -9.87 8.16 -6.43
CA GLY A 148 -11.13 7.82 -5.80
C GLY A 148 -11.71 6.48 -6.24
N GLY A 149 -12.75 6.05 -5.55
CA GLY A 149 -13.58 4.91 -5.95
C GLY A 149 -13.93 3.96 -4.81
N VAL A 150 -14.78 2.98 -5.12
CA VAL A 150 -15.09 1.85 -4.23
C VAL A 150 -14.10 0.74 -4.58
N TYR A 151 -12.86 0.93 -4.12
CA TYR A 151 -11.69 0.19 -4.61
C TYR A 151 -11.40 -1.09 -3.81
N ARG A 152 -12.24 -1.43 -2.83
CA ARG A 152 -12.22 -2.70 -2.10
C ARG A 152 -13.62 -3.31 -2.05
N ASP A 153 -13.70 -4.53 -1.55
CA ASP A 153 -14.93 -5.31 -1.51
C ASP A 153 -16.08 -4.62 -0.78
N VAL A 154 -17.29 -4.88 -1.27
CA VAL A 154 -18.55 -4.53 -0.60
C VAL A 154 -19.32 -5.81 -0.27
N SER A 155 -19.88 -5.90 0.94
CA SER A 155 -20.72 -7.04 1.33
C SER A 155 -21.90 -6.62 2.19
N LEU A 156 -22.97 -7.43 2.15
CA LEU A 156 -24.04 -7.39 3.15
C LEU A 156 -23.66 -8.34 4.28
N VAL A 157 -23.66 -7.83 5.51
CA VAL A 157 -23.46 -8.58 6.74
C VAL A 157 -24.80 -8.70 7.45
N VAL A 158 -25.30 -9.93 7.56
CA VAL A 158 -26.60 -10.24 8.16
C VAL A 158 -26.40 -11.12 9.39
N THR A 159 -26.89 -10.66 10.53
CA THR A 159 -26.77 -11.36 11.82
C THR A 159 -28.09 -11.34 12.58
N ASP A 160 -28.25 -12.19 13.59
CA ASP A 160 -29.30 -11.96 14.58
C ASP A 160 -29.03 -10.68 15.40
N LEU A 161 -30.03 -10.20 16.15
CA LEU A 161 -29.89 -8.98 16.97
C LEU A 161 -28.91 -9.15 18.13
N VAL A 162 -28.65 -10.39 18.54
CA VAL A 162 -27.55 -10.74 19.46
C VAL A 162 -26.47 -11.36 18.61
N HIS A 163 -25.34 -10.68 18.50
CA HIS A 163 -24.29 -11.04 17.55
C HIS A 163 -22.90 -10.65 18.06
N ILE A 164 -21.88 -11.26 17.47
CA ILE A 164 -20.48 -10.91 17.64
C ILE A 164 -20.27 -9.55 16.97
N ALA A 165 -19.67 -8.60 17.69
CA ALA A 165 -19.42 -7.27 17.18
C ALA A 165 -18.48 -7.32 15.95
N PRO A 166 -18.48 -6.30 15.07
CA PRO A 166 -17.45 -6.16 14.05
C PRO A 166 -16.04 -6.20 14.68
N TYR A 167 -15.14 -7.00 14.11
CA TYR A 167 -13.80 -7.30 14.65
C TYR A 167 -13.84 -7.87 16.08
N GLY A 168 -14.91 -8.57 16.42
CA GLY A 168 -15.21 -8.97 17.80
C GLY A 168 -14.40 -10.15 18.31
N VAL A 169 -13.75 -10.93 17.44
CA VAL A 169 -12.92 -12.07 17.83
C VAL A 169 -11.45 -11.64 17.88
N ALA A 170 -10.91 -11.53 19.09
CA ALA A 170 -9.51 -11.18 19.32
C ALA A 170 -8.77 -12.35 19.99
N VAL A 171 -7.73 -12.86 19.33
CA VAL A 171 -6.89 -13.96 19.80
C VAL A 171 -5.54 -13.41 20.25
N SER A 172 -5.24 -13.56 21.53
CA SER A 172 -3.95 -13.18 22.10
C SER A 172 -3.20 -14.40 22.61
N THR A 173 -1.87 -14.31 22.61
CA THR A 173 -0.97 -15.41 22.99
C THR A 173 -0.02 -14.94 24.10
N PRO A 174 -0.53 -14.67 25.32
CA PRO A 174 0.24 -14.02 26.39
C PRO A 174 1.50 -14.78 26.82
N SER A 175 1.61 -16.07 26.49
CA SER A 175 2.83 -16.85 26.64
C SER A 175 2.93 -17.87 25.51
N VAL A 176 4.05 -17.84 24.77
CA VAL A 176 4.40 -18.82 23.74
C VAL A 176 5.85 -19.23 23.91
N SER A 177 6.11 -20.51 23.77
CA SER A 177 7.44 -21.13 23.78
C SER A 177 7.43 -22.36 22.88
N ALA A 178 8.58 -23.00 22.70
CA ALA A 178 8.66 -24.28 21.98
C ALA A 178 7.87 -25.42 22.68
N ASP A 179 7.68 -25.35 24.01
CA ASP A 179 7.07 -26.44 24.78
C ASP A 179 5.57 -26.24 25.02
N ARG A 180 5.12 -24.99 25.14
CA ARG A 180 3.74 -24.64 25.50
C ARG A 180 3.33 -23.27 24.98
N ALA A 181 2.04 -23.09 24.75
CA ALA A 181 1.41 -21.80 24.50
C ALA A 181 0.08 -21.66 25.26
N THR A 182 -0.15 -20.49 25.84
CA THR A 182 -1.46 -20.07 26.35
C THR A 182 -2.12 -19.20 25.28
N VAL A 183 -3.33 -19.57 24.86
CA VAL A 183 -4.14 -18.81 23.90
C VAL A 183 -5.38 -18.28 24.62
N VAL A 184 -5.64 -16.98 24.51
CA VAL A 184 -6.84 -16.34 25.06
C VAL A 184 -7.67 -15.77 23.92
N VAL A 185 -8.89 -16.28 23.76
CA VAL A 185 -9.86 -15.78 22.79
C VAL A 185 -10.83 -14.87 23.53
N THR A 186 -10.90 -13.61 23.12
CA THR A 186 -11.81 -12.60 23.64
C THR A 186 -12.84 -12.28 22.58
N VAL A 187 -14.12 -12.39 22.93
CA VAL A 187 -15.25 -12.16 22.04
C VAL A 187 -16.01 -10.93 22.52
N ALA A 188 -16.04 -9.88 21.71
CA ALA A 188 -16.90 -8.73 21.88
C ALA A 188 -18.24 -8.96 21.18
N MET A 189 -19.33 -8.57 21.82
CA MET A 189 -20.70 -8.86 21.41
C MET A 189 -21.59 -7.64 21.57
N GLU A 190 -22.62 -7.57 20.74
CA GLU A 190 -23.69 -6.58 20.81
C GLU A 190 -25.06 -7.26 20.92
N ASN A 191 -25.96 -6.68 21.72
CA ASN A 191 -27.36 -7.05 21.83
C ASN A 191 -28.23 -5.85 21.44
N ASP A 192 -28.71 -5.84 20.20
CA ASP A 192 -29.58 -4.80 19.64
C ASP A 192 -31.07 -5.02 19.99
N SER A 193 -31.38 -6.09 20.72
CA SER A 193 -32.76 -6.37 21.12
C SER A 193 -33.18 -5.54 22.34
N ALA A 194 -34.49 -5.38 22.50
CA ALA A 194 -35.09 -4.63 23.61
C ALA A 194 -35.11 -5.40 24.95
N ILE A 195 -34.49 -6.58 25.02
CA ILE A 195 -34.48 -7.45 26.19
C ILE A 195 -33.07 -7.93 26.48
N GLU A 196 -32.75 -8.07 27.76
CA GLU A 196 -31.51 -8.70 28.21
C GLU A 196 -31.47 -10.15 27.71
N GLN A 197 -30.29 -10.62 27.33
CA GLN A 197 -30.07 -11.96 26.79
C GLN A 197 -28.91 -12.63 27.52
N SER A 198 -29.17 -13.79 28.12
CA SER A 198 -28.12 -14.66 28.64
C SER A 198 -27.65 -15.57 27.51
N VAL A 199 -26.35 -15.51 27.18
CA VAL A 199 -25.75 -16.29 26.10
C VAL A 199 -24.53 -17.07 26.58
N GLU A 200 -24.30 -18.23 25.97
CA GLU A 200 -23.04 -18.94 26.08
C GLU A 200 -22.12 -18.51 24.93
N VAL A 201 -20.91 -18.09 25.27
CA VAL A 201 -19.83 -17.84 24.31
C VAL A 201 -18.99 -19.10 24.27
N ARG A 202 -18.92 -19.76 23.12
CA ARG A 202 -18.13 -20.98 22.92
C ARG A 202 -17.07 -20.71 21.87
N CYS A 203 -15.82 -20.99 22.20
CA CYS A 203 -14.72 -20.95 21.24
C CYS A 203 -14.20 -22.35 20.99
N THR A 204 -13.86 -22.62 19.75
CA THR A 204 -13.26 -23.87 19.29
C THR A 204 -11.93 -23.54 18.60
N ILE A 205 -10.86 -24.26 18.95
CA ILE A 205 -9.56 -24.18 18.28
C ILE A 205 -9.18 -25.55 17.75
N GLU A 206 -8.63 -25.58 16.54
CA GLU A 206 -8.05 -26.77 15.93
C GLU A 206 -6.52 -26.76 16.02
N HIS A 207 -5.94 -27.84 16.54
CA HIS A 207 -4.49 -28.02 16.65
C HIS A 207 -4.12 -29.49 16.40
N ARG A 208 -3.27 -29.76 15.40
CA ARG A 208 -2.84 -31.13 15.00
C ARG A 208 -3.98 -32.12 14.79
N GLY A 209 -5.09 -31.68 14.20
CA GLY A 209 -6.29 -32.50 14.00
C GLY A 209 -7.05 -32.84 15.29
N SER A 210 -6.66 -32.26 16.44
CA SER A 210 -7.42 -32.28 17.68
C SER A 210 -8.23 -30.99 17.83
N THR A 211 -9.43 -31.10 18.38
CA THR A 211 -10.32 -29.97 18.62
C THR A 211 -10.40 -29.70 20.12
N GLN A 212 -10.01 -28.50 20.54
CA GLN A 212 -10.25 -28.02 21.90
C GLN A 212 -11.46 -27.08 21.91
N ARG A 213 -12.29 -27.14 22.97
CA ARG A 213 -13.44 -26.27 23.15
C ARG A 213 -13.47 -25.71 24.57
N ALA A 214 -13.78 -24.42 24.68
CA ALA A 214 -14.01 -23.74 25.95
C ALA A 214 -15.23 -22.84 25.82
N SER A 215 -16.01 -22.70 26.89
CA SER A 215 -17.15 -21.79 26.89
C SER A 215 -17.34 -21.09 28.23
N THR A 216 -18.00 -19.95 28.18
CA THR A 216 -18.40 -19.15 29.34
C THR A 216 -19.78 -18.53 29.09
N ARG A 217 -20.45 -18.09 30.14
CA ARG A 217 -21.75 -17.42 30.03
C ARG A 217 -21.66 -15.96 30.43
N ILE A 218 -22.47 -15.14 29.77
CA ILE A 218 -22.58 -13.71 30.04
C ILE A 218 -24.03 -13.26 29.83
N ASP A 219 -24.47 -12.32 30.65
CA ASP A 219 -25.73 -11.62 30.47
C ASP A 219 -25.46 -10.32 29.72
N LEU A 220 -26.00 -10.21 28.50
CA LEU A 220 -25.89 -9.03 27.65
C LEU A 220 -27.09 -8.10 27.91
N PRO A 221 -26.88 -6.86 28.39
CA PRO A 221 -27.95 -5.91 28.59
C PRO A 221 -28.78 -5.67 27.32
N ALA A 222 -30.05 -5.30 27.48
CA ALA A 222 -30.88 -4.82 26.37
C ALA A 222 -30.23 -3.56 25.75
N VAL A 223 -30.10 -3.53 24.42
CA VAL A 223 -29.42 -2.44 23.69
C VAL A 223 -28.04 -2.16 24.31
N GLY A 224 -27.20 -3.20 24.34
CA GLY A 224 -25.98 -3.21 25.14
C GLY A 224 -24.83 -3.97 24.47
N ARG A 225 -23.65 -3.83 25.08
CA ARG A 225 -22.40 -4.49 24.65
C ARG A 225 -21.86 -5.35 25.77
N GLY A 226 -21.09 -6.37 25.42
CA GLY A 226 -20.37 -7.20 26.38
C GLY A 226 -19.13 -7.83 25.80
N THR A 227 -18.26 -8.31 26.68
CA THR A 227 -17.03 -9.01 26.30
C THR A 227 -16.86 -10.22 27.20
N ALA A 228 -16.48 -11.35 26.61
CA ALA A 228 -16.17 -12.57 27.34
C ALA A 228 -14.88 -13.18 26.81
N SER A 229 -14.10 -13.81 27.69
CA SER A 229 -12.85 -14.47 27.30
C SER A 229 -12.82 -15.93 27.75
N VAL A 230 -12.19 -16.78 26.94
CA VAL A 230 -11.85 -18.17 27.29
C VAL A 230 -10.39 -18.44 26.96
N SER A 231 -9.78 -19.38 27.68
CA SER A 231 -8.35 -19.70 27.56
C SER A 231 -8.13 -21.16 27.17
N PHE A 232 -7.10 -21.40 26.38
CA PHE A 232 -6.64 -22.72 25.96
C PHE A 232 -5.16 -22.89 26.27
N GLU A 233 -4.77 -24.12 26.58
CA GLU A 233 -3.38 -24.53 26.74
C GLU A 233 -3.01 -25.49 25.60
N ILE A 234 -1.95 -25.16 24.88
CA ILE A 234 -1.45 -25.95 23.76
C ILE A 234 -0.07 -26.46 24.14
N GLU A 235 0.06 -27.78 24.26
CA GLU A 235 1.36 -28.45 24.45
C GLU A 235 2.03 -28.65 23.09
N GLN A 236 3.34 -28.42 23.04
CA GLN A 236 4.18 -28.56 21.85
C GLN A 236 3.59 -27.83 20.61
N PRO A 237 3.36 -26.51 20.72
CA PRO A 237 2.71 -25.74 19.66
C PRO A 237 3.47 -25.84 18.34
N GLU A 238 2.74 -25.76 17.23
CA GLU A 238 3.32 -25.59 15.90
C GLU A 238 3.47 -24.08 15.69
N LEU A 239 4.72 -23.61 15.65
CA LEU A 239 5.01 -22.19 15.63
C LEU A 239 4.91 -21.65 14.22
N TRP A 240 4.36 -20.45 14.09
CA TRP A 240 4.41 -19.70 12.84
C TRP A 240 5.83 -19.18 12.61
N HIS A 241 6.36 -19.40 11.40
CA HIS A 241 7.65 -18.88 10.93
C HIS A 241 7.56 -18.57 9.42
N PRO A 242 8.33 -17.61 8.87
CA PRO A 242 8.37 -17.36 7.43
C PRO A 242 8.64 -18.59 6.55
N ASP A 243 9.35 -19.58 7.08
CA ASP A 243 9.66 -20.83 6.37
C ASP A 243 8.68 -21.98 6.66
N ASP A 244 7.88 -21.83 7.73
CA ASP A 244 6.84 -22.78 8.13
C ASP A 244 5.64 -22.00 8.71
N PRO A 245 4.80 -21.39 7.85
CA PRO A 245 3.78 -20.43 8.26
C PRO A 245 2.53 -21.13 8.81
N VAL A 246 2.67 -21.87 9.91
CA VAL A 246 1.56 -22.62 10.49
C VAL A 246 0.48 -21.69 11.05
N LEU A 247 -0.76 -21.89 10.59
CA LEU A 247 -1.95 -21.18 11.05
C LEU A 247 -2.92 -22.12 11.76
N HIS A 248 -3.57 -21.60 12.79
CA HIS A 248 -4.62 -22.24 13.54
C HIS A 248 -5.95 -21.52 13.29
N ALA A 249 -7.02 -22.28 13.19
CA ALA A 249 -8.38 -21.73 13.09
C ALA A 249 -8.99 -21.55 14.48
N VAL A 250 -9.74 -20.46 14.65
CA VAL A 250 -10.63 -20.24 15.78
C VAL A 250 -12.06 -20.02 15.24
N THR A 251 -13.01 -20.69 15.88
CA THR A 251 -14.45 -20.45 15.67
C THR A 251 -15.04 -19.96 16.97
N ALA A 252 -15.68 -18.79 16.95
CA ALA A 252 -16.44 -18.24 18.06
C ALA A 252 -17.94 -18.34 17.77
N GLU A 253 -18.69 -18.95 18.68
CA GLU A 253 -20.14 -19.14 18.58
C GLU A 253 -20.84 -18.44 19.76
N LEU A 254 -21.95 -17.77 19.48
CA LEU A 254 -22.90 -17.34 20.50
C LEU A 254 -24.07 -18.31 20.53
N LEU A 255 -24.38 -18.87 21.69
CA LEU A 255 -25.46 -19.83 21.85
C LEU A 255 -26.52 -19.40 22.86
N ARG A 256 -27.77 -19.76 22.58
CA ARG A 256 -28.89 -19.72 23.52
C ARG A 256 -29.61 -21.07 23.51
N ASP A 257 -29.60 -21.77 24.64
CA ASP A 257 -30.20 -23.10 24.77
C ASP A 257 -29.75 -24.08 23.65
N ASP A 258 -28.43 -24.14 23.42
CA ASP A 258 -27.76 -24.92 22.35
C ASP A 258 -28.07 -24.49 20.90
N LEU A 259 -28.90 -23.47 20.68
CA LEU A 259 -29.07 -22.83 19.38
C LEU A 259 -27.96 -21.81 19.15
N VAL A 260 -27.17 -21.98 18.08
CA VAL A 260 -26.23 -20.96 17.61
C VAL A 260 -27.02 -19.76 17.09
N LEU A 261 -26.73 -18.57 17.61
CA LEU A 261 -27.30 -17.28 17.21
C LEU A 261 -26.41 -16.54 16.21
N ASP A 262 -25.10 -16.71 16.35
CA ASP A 262 -24.10 -16.07 15.50
C ASP A 262 -22.79 -16.86 15.59
N GLU A 263 -22.01 -16.80 14.52
CA GLU A 263 -20.73 -17.47 14.39
C GLU A 263 -19.75 -16.56 13.64
N ASP A 264 -18.52 -16.47 14.13
CA ASP A 264 -17.43 -15.80 13.44
C ASP A 264 -16.16 -16.66 13.50
N ASN A 265 -15.38 -16.63 12.42
CA ASN A 265 -14.23 -17.50 12.22
C ASN A 265 -13.01 -16.67 11.86
N ASP A 266 -11.86 -17.01 12.42
CA ASP A 266 -10.60 -16.38 12.03
C ASP A 266 -9.39 -17.31 12.14
N GLU A 267 -8.26 -16.87 11.61
CA GLU A 267 -6.98 -17.57 11.64
C GLU A 267 -5.96 -16.80 12.50
N PHE A 268 -5.13 -17.51 13.26
CA PHE A 268 -4.05 -16.96 14.06
C PHE A 268 -2.80 -17.84 14.00
N GLY A 269 -1.64 -17.32 14.40
CA GLY A 269 -0.38 -18.07 14.47
C GLY A 269 0.27 -17.96 15.84
N LEU A 270 0.96 -19.03 16.26
CA LEU A 270 1.67 -19.06 17.54
C LEU A 270 3.14 -18.69 17.32
N ARG A 271 3.56 -17.56 17.87
CA ARG A 271 4.97 -17.15 17.84
C ARG A 271 5.27 -16.10 18.91
N TRP A 272 6.54 -15.78 19.09
CA TRP A 272 6.98 -14.60 19.83
C TRP A 272 8.16 -13.96 19.12
N PHE A 273 8.39 -12.67 19.37
CA PHE A 273 9.47 -11.93 18.73
C PHE A 273 9.94 -10.77 19.62
N GLU A 274 11.14 -10.27 19.35
CA GLU A 274 11.68 -9.08 20.00
C GLU A 274 12.52 -8.25 19.02
N PHE A 275 12.43 -6.92 19.15
CA PHE A 275 13.36 -5.98 18.56
C PHE A 275 14.33 -5.52 19.65
N THR A 276 15.63 -5.68 19.42
CA THR A 276 16.66 -5.31 20.40
C THR A 276 17.52 -4.18 19.87
N ALA A 277 18.07 -3.36 20.77
CA ALA A 277 18.92 -2.24 20.40
C ALA A 277 20.33 -2.68 19.95
N ASP A 278 20.78 -3.85 20.39
CA ASP A 278 22.17 -4.31 20.28
C ASP A 278 22.35 -5.60 19.46
N ARG A 279 21.26 -6.33 19.19
CA ARG A 279 21.30 -7.65 18.54
C ARG A 279 20.29 -7.81 17.40
N GLY A 280 19.56 -6.77 17.00
CA GLY A 280 18.59 -6.83 15.90
C GLY A 280 17.27 -7.52 16.28
N PHE A 281 16.67 -8.22 15.32
CA PHE A 281 15.35 -8.85 15.45
C PHE A 281 15.45 -10.35 15.72
N PHE A 282 14.60 -10.84 16.61
CA PHE A 282 14.48 -12.26 16.93
C PHE A 282 13.05 -12.74 16.73
N LEU A 283 12.90 -13.93 16.16
CA LEU A 283 11.64 -14.64 16.01
C LEU A 283 11.81 -16.04 16.60
N ASN A 284 10.90 -16.44 17.48
CA ASN A 284 10.92 -17.74 18.14
C ASN A 284 12.27 -18.05 18.85
N GLY A 285 12.94 -17.00 19.35
CA GLY A 285 14.22 -17.08 20.06
C GLY A 285 15.46 -17.13 19.16
N GLU A 286 15.28 -17.07 17.84
CA GLU A 286 16.37 -17.09 16.86
C GLU A 286 16.51 -15.73 16.18
N HIS A 287 17.76 -15.30 15.94
CA HIS A 287 18.03 -14.05 15.23
C HIS A 287 17.60 -14.18 13.77
N LEU A 288 16.78 -13.26 13.29
CA LEU A 288 16.29 -13.23 11.91
C LEU A 288 16.51 -11.84 11.31
N TRP A 289 17.34 -11.77 10.27
CA TRP A 289 17.51 -10.54 9.50
C TRP A 289 16.27 -10.29 8.65
N LEU A 290 15.68 -9.10 8.78
CA LEU A 290 14.54 -8.68 7.97
C LEU A 290 15.03 -8.13 6.63
N GLU A 291 14.84 -8.88 5.56
CA GLU A 291 15.15 -8.46 4.19
C GLU A 291 13.83 -8.31 3.43
N GLY A 292 13.53 -7.09 3.00
CA GLY A 292 12.20 -6.81 2.44
C GLY A 292 12.12 -5.66 1.46
N ALA A 293 10.88 -5.28 1.15
CA ALA A 293 10.55 -4.17 0.26
C ALA A 293 9.26 -3.46 0.70
N ASN A 294 9.13 -2.20 0.29
CA ASN A 294 7.93 -1.38 0.45
C ASN A 294 6.96 -1.64 -0.70
N VAL A 295 5.67 -1.59 -0.42
CA VAL A 295 4.61 -1.87 -1.40
C VAL A 295 3.54 -0.79 -1.33
N HIS A 296 3.21 -0.20 -2.48
CA HIS A 296 1.96 0.51 -2.74
C HIS A 296 0.92 -0.43 -3.37
N GLN A 297 -0.36 -0.07 -3.31
CA GLN A 297 -1.45 -1.00 -3.62
C GLN A 297 -1.87 -1.04 -5.10
N ASP A 298 -1.50 -0.07 -5.95
CA ASP A 298 -2.10 0.10 -7.28
C ASP A 298 -1.54 -0.84 -8.37
N HIS A 299 -2.41 -1.23 -9.31
CA HIS A 299 -2.09 -2.12 -10.43
C HIS A 299 -2.29 -1.46 -11.79
N ALA A 300 -1.41 -1.78 -12.76
CA ALA A 300 -1.54 -1.32 -14.14
C ALA A 300 -2.93 -1.64 -14.70
N GLY A 301 -3.58 -0.63 -15.26
CA GLY A 301 -4.93 -0.69 -15.79
C GLY A 301 -6.02 -0.66 -14.71
N TRP A 302 -5.91 -1.38 -13.60
CA TRP A 302 -6.97 -1.47 -12.58
C TRP A 302 -6.89 -0.40 -11.47
N GLY A 303 -5.79 0.34 -11.38
CA GLY A 303 -5.54 1.32 -10.32
C GLY A 303 -5.59 0.67 -8.94
N ASP A 304 -6.15 1.37 -7.95
CA ASP A 304 -6.32 0.84 -6.59
C ASP A 304 -7.34 -0.31 -6.49
N GLY A 305 -8.14 -0.56 -7.53
CA GLY A 305 -9.21 -1.56 -7.50
C GLY A 305 -8.66 -2.97 -7.65
N VAL A 306 -7.88 -3.47 -6.70
CA VAL A 306 -7.06 -4.69 -6.81
C VAL A 306 -7.74 -5.89 -6.14
N THR A 307 -7.69 -7.06 -6.81
CA THR A 307 -8.35 -8.28 -6.33
C THR A 307 -7.52 -9.01 -5.26
N HIS A 308 -8.16 -9.96 -4.55
CA HIS A 308 -7.45 -10.83 -3.61
C HIS A 308 -6.40 -11.71 -4.30
N ALA A 309 -6.69 -12.17 -5.51
CA ALA A 309 -5.75 -12.92 -6.33
C ALA A 309 -4.50 -12.11 -6.71
N ALA A 310 -4.69 -10.84 -7.06
CA ALA A 310 -3.59 -9.91 -7.36
C ALA A 310 -2.74 -9.61 -6.12
N ILE A 311 -3.38 -9.38 -4.96
CA ILE A 311 -2.69 -9.24 -3.67
C ILE A 311 -1.83 -10.47 -3.37
N ALA A 312 -2.39 -11.68 -3.54
CA ALA A 312 -1.67 -12.92 -3.31
C ALA A 312 -0.45 -13.05 -4.25
N ARG A 313 -0.58 -12.62 -5.52
CA ARG A 313 0.54 -12.57 -6.48
C ARG A 313 1.64 -11.61 -6.05
N ASP A 314 1.29 -10.43 -5.54
CA ASP A 314 2.29 -9.44 -5.11
C ASP A 314 3.12 -9.96 -3.92
N VAL A 315 2.47 -10.55 -2.90
CA VAL A 315 3.18 -11.20 -1.78
C VAL A 315 4.06 -12.35 -2.26
N ALA A 316 3.55 -13.18 -3.19
CA ALA A 316 4.29 -14.31 -3.74
C ALA A 316 5.53 -13.88 -4.53
N LEU A 317 5.45 -12.79 -5.29
CA LEU A 317 6.61 -12.24 -6.02
C LEU A 317 7.71 -11.80 -5.05
N ILE A 318 7.36 -11.12 -3.97
CA ILE A 318 8.35 -10.69 -2.97
C ILE A 318 8.98 -11.91 -2.28
N LYS A 319 8.17 -12.88 -1.85
CA LYS A 319 8.69 -14.14 -1.28
C LYS A 319 9.59 -14.90 -2.26
N ALA A 320 9.22 -14.95 -3.54
CA ALA A 320 10.01 -15.59 -4.60
C ALA A 320 11.32 -14.85 -4.91
N ALA A 321 11.48 -13.58 -4.50
CA ALA A 321 12.77 -12.89 -4.51
C ALA A 321 13.70 -13.34 -3.38
N GLY A 322 13.22 -14.18 -2.45
CA GLY A 322 13.93 -14.57 -1.24
C GLY A 322 13.78 -13.60 -0.08
N MET A 323 12.91 -12.59 -0.20
CA MET A 323 12.61 -11.64 0.86
C MET A 323 11.63 -12.24 1.88
N ASN A 324 11.74 -11.82 3.13
CA ASN A 324 10.92 -12.31 4.26
C ASN A 324 10.10 -11.21 4.94
N PHE A 325 10.19 -9.97 4.46
CA PHE A 325 9.56 -8.80 5.07
C PHE A 325 8.90 -7.89 4.04
N ILE A 326 7.76 -7.30 4.40
CA ILE A 326 7.08 -6.25 3.63
C ILE A 326 6.72 -5.09 4.56
N ARG A 327 6.94 -3.86 4.09
CA ARG A 327 6.33 -2.66 4.66
C ARG A 327 5.18 -2.18 3.77
N GLY A 328 3.99 -2.04 4.37
CA GLY A 328 2.80 -1.54 3.68
C GLY A 328 2.77 -0.02 3.72
N SER A 329 3.18 0.62 2.62
CA SER A 329 3.47 2.05 2.57
C SER A 329 2.34 2.82 1.88
N HIS A 330 1.82 3.94 2.40
CA HIS A 330 1.89 4.44 3.78
C HIS A 330 0.47 4.55 4.33
N TYR A 331 -0.23 3.43 4.36
CA TYR A 331 -1.62 3.35 4.75
C TYR A 331 -2.01 1.89 5.06
N PRO A 332 -3.13 1.66 5.76
CA PRO A 332 -3.65 0.32 5.98
C PRO A 332 -3.96 -0.34 4.63
N HIS A 333 -3.26 -1.44 4.33
CA HIS A 333 -3.57 -2.26 3.16
C HIS A 333 -4.90 -3.01 3.35
N HIS A 334 -5.39 -3.60 2.26
CA HIS A 334 -6.51 -4.53 2.31
C HIS A 334 -6.24 -5.64 3.35
N GLU A 335 -7.23 -6.06 4.14
CA GLU A 335 -7.06 -7.11 5.16
C GLU A 335 -6.46 -8.40 4.56
N GLN A 336 -6.94 -8.77 3.36
CA GLN A 336 -6.39 -9.87 2.57
C GLN A 336 -4.87 -9.80 2.40
N PHE A 337 -4.25 -8.62 2.34
CA PHE A 337 -2.80 -8.49 2.23
C PHE A 337 -2.08 -9.10 3.45
N ALA A 338 -2.54 -8.77 4.66
CA ALA A 338 -1.99 -9.37 5.87
C ALA A 338 -2.30 -10.87 5.96
N ARG A 339 -3.48 -11.31 5.50
CA ARG A 339 -3.81 -12.75 5.42
C ARG A 339 -2.90 -13.51 4.44
N GLU A 340 -2.51 -12.90 3.32
CA GLU A 340 -1.56 -13.50 2.40
C GLU A 340 -0.14 -13.51 2.97
N CYS A 341 0.28 -12.47 3.67
CA CYS A 341 1.53 -12.48 4.44
C CYS A 341 1.53 -13.61 5.50
N ASP A 342 0.42 -13.82 6.20
CA ASP A 342 0.25 -14.91 7.17
C ASP A 342 0.45 -16.28 6.50
N ARG A 343 -0.24 -16.53 5.38
CA ARG A 343 -0.27 -17.83 4.69
C ARG A 343 1.02 -18.15 3.94
N GLN A 344 1.66 -17.13 3.35
CA GLN A 344 2.85 -17.29 2.53
C GLN A 344 4.15 -17.16 3.33
N GLY A 345 4.07 -16.81 4.62
CA GLY A 345 5.24 -16.69 5.49
C GLY A 345 6.08 -15.47 5.16
N VAL A 346 5.48 -14.29 5.24
CA VAL A 346 6.13 -12.99 5.09
C VAL A 346 5.77 -12.12 6.29
N LEU A 347 6.77 -11.53 6.94
CA LEU A 347 6.59 -10.60 8.04
C LEU A 347 6.08 -9.25 7.50
N PHE A 348 5.15 -8.63 8.22
CA PHE A 348 4.48 -7.42 7.75
C PHE A 348 4.59 -6.27 8.75
N TRP A 349 4.83 -5.07 8.22
CA TRP A 349 4.81 -3.80 8.94
C TRP A 349 3.64 -2.99 8.42
N SER A 350 2.57 -2.94 9.22
CA SER A 350 1.30 -2.29 8.86
C SER A 350 1.31 -0.84 9.32
N GLU A 351 1.01 0.10 8.43
CA GLU A 351 1.24 1.52 8.65
C GLU A 351 -0.02 2.39 8.60
N ALA A 352 -0.16 3.31 9.56
CA ALA A 352 -1.25 4.27 9.61
C ALA A 352 -1.04 5.40 8.58
N PRO A 353 -2.12 6.06 8.09
CA PRO A 353 -2.04 7.03 7.01
C PRO A 353 -1.58 8.44 7.46
N PHE A 354 -0.71 8.53 8.47
CA PHE A 354 -0.13 9.81 8.90
C PHE A 354 1.18 10.03 8.16
N TRP A 355 1.09 10.68 7.00
CA TRP A 355 2.16 10.73 6.02
C TRP A 355 2.54 12.18 5.68
N GLY A 356 3.86 12.45 5.66
CA GLY A 356 4.47 13.65 5.11
C GLY A 356 5.32 13.36 3.88
N THR A 357 5.58 14.37 3.06
CA THR A 357 6.49 14.26 1.90
C THR A 357 7.40 15.47 1.79
N GLY A 358 8.63 15.24 1.32
CA GLY A 358 9.57 16.31 1.01
C GLY A 358 9.18 17.10 -0.23
N GLY A 359 9.77 18.30 -0.38
CA GLY A 359 9.47 19.23 -1.47
C GLY A 359 8.68 20.46 -1.02
N GLU A 360 8.00 21.11 -1.96
CA GLU A 360 7.22 22.31 -1.70
C GLU A 360 5.88 21.97 -1.04
N THR A 361 5.64 22.59 0.12
CA THR A 361 4.39 22.44 0.85
C THR A 361 3.26 23.25 0.21
N VAL A 362 2.19 22.59 -0.23
CA VAL A 362 1.00 23.28 -0.79
C VAL A 362 -0.28 22.77 -0.11
N GLU A 363 -0.87 23.61 0.74
CA GLU A 363 -2.19 23.35 1.33
C GLU A 363 -3.28 23.28 0.26
N GLY A 364 -4.24 22.37 0.43
CA GLY A 364 -5.25 22.09 -0.59
C GLY A 364 -4.84 21.00 -1.61
N PHE A 365 -3.65 20.40 -1.44
CA PHE A 365 -3.16 19.32 -2.30
C PHE A 365 -2.34 18.30 -1.51
N TRP A 366 -2.01 17.17 -2.15
CA TRP A 366 -1.28 16.05 -1.56
C TRP A 366 0.22 16.30 -1.29
N THR A 367 0.66 17.55 -1.37
CA THR A 367 1.97 18.01 -0.88
C THR A 367 1.83 18.94 0.32
N ALA A 368 0.70 18.92 1.02
CA ALA A 368 0.44 19.77 2.18
C ALA A 368 1.35 19.44 3.39
N SER A 369 1.23 20.23 4.45
CA SER A 369 1.82 19.86 5.73
C SER A 369 1.21 18.55 6.22
N ALA A 370 2.04 17.61 6.69
CA ALA A 370 1.56 16.33 7.22
C ALA A 370 0.53 16.52 8.34
N TYR A 371 0.70 17.56 9.17
CA TYR A 371 -0.24 17.98 10.20
C TYR A 371 -0.91 19.32 9.81
N PRO A 372 -2.22 19.54 10.13
CA PRO A 372 -2.92 20.78 9.81
C PRO A 372 -2.27 22.03 10.40
N ILE A 373 -2.15 23.10 9.58
CA ILE A 373 -1.63 24.40 10.03
C ILE A 373 -2.72 25.32 10.60
N HIS A 374 -4.00 24.98 10.38
CA HIS A 374 -5.14 25.74 10.89
C HIS A 374 -5.79 25.03 12.07
N GLN A 375 -5.91 25.76 13.19
CA GLN A 375 -6.33 25.19 14.47
C GLN A 375 -7.72 24.53 14.42
N GLU A 376 -8.64 25.07 13.63
CA GLU A 376 -10.00 24.56 13.48
C GLU A 376 -10.07 23.15 12.85
N GLN A 377 -9.03 22.73 12.14
CA GLN A 377 -8.94 21.43 11.47
C GLN A 377 -8.34 20.34 12.37
N GLU A 378 -7.55 20.74 13.37
CA GLU A 378 -6.71 19.86 14.19
C GLU A 378 -7.51 18.75 14.87
N GLU A 379 -8.57 19.11 15.61
CA GLU A 379 -9.31 18.12 16.40
C GLU A 379 -9.96 17.03 15.54
N ARG A 380 -10.40 17.38 14.33
CA ARG A 380 -11.03 16.41 13.41
C ARG A 380 -9.97 15.53 12.77
N PHE A 381 -8.88 16.13 12.29
CA PHE A 381 -7.73 15.38 11.76
C PHE A 381 -7.19 14.37 12.77
N GLU A 382 -6.91 14.79 14.00
CA GLU A 382 -6.40 13.89 15.05
C GLU A 382 -7.35 12.73 15.35
N ARG A 383 -8.67 12.99 15.38
CA ARG A 383 -9.68 11.94 15.56
C ARG A 383 -9.67 10.94 14.41
N ASN A 384 -9.56 11.41 13.17
CA ASN A 384 -9.55 10.55 11.98
C ASN A 384 -8.25 9.73 11.87
N VAL A 385 -7.10 10.30 12.27
CA VAL A 385 -5.82 9.56 12.38
C VAL A 385 -5.92 8.44 13.41
N LEU A 386 -6.43 8.73 14.62
CA LEU A 386 -6.59 7.73 15.67
C LEU A 386 -7.63 6.66 15.31
N ALA A 387 -8.73 7.04 14.66
CA ALA A 387 -9.74 6.11 14.18
C ALA A 387 -9.18 5.17 13.11
N SER A 388 -8.38 5.69 12.16
CA SER A 388 -7.74 4.87 11.13
C SER A 388 -6.74 3.87 11.72
N LEU A 389 -5.95 4.28 12.72
CA LEU A 389 -5.08 3.40 13.48
C LEU A 389 -5.87 2.30 14.22
N GLU A 390 -6.97 2.68 14.87
CA GLU A 390 -7.80 1.74 15.61
C GLU A 390 -8.44 0.70 14.69
N THR A 391 -8.97 1.10 13.54
CA THR A 391 -9.50 0.15 12.56
C THR A 391 -8.40 -0.75 12.01
N MET A 392 -7.24 -0.20 11.64
CA MET A 392 -6.10 -1.00 11.15
C MET A 392 -5.71 -2.12 12.13
N ILE A 393 -5.61 -1.80 13.43
CA ILE A 393 -5.25 -2.77 14.47
C ILE A 393 -6.38 -3.79 14.67
N ARG A 394 -7.64 -3.34 14.79
CA ARG A 394 -8.77 -4.24 15.07
C ARG A 394 -9.01 -5.24 13.93
N THR A 395 -8.98 -4.78 12.68
CA THR A 395 -9.17 -5.63 11.50
C THR A 395 -8.06 -6.67 11.37
N ASN A 396 -6.84 -6.34 11.80
CA ASN A 396 -5.67 -7.21 11.63
C ASN A 396 -5.11 -7.80 12.94
N PHE A 397 -5.87 -7.74 14.04
CA PHE A 397 -5.36 -8.09 15.39
C PHE A 397 -4.81 -9.53 15.45
N ASN A 398 -5.49 -10.45 14.78
CA ASN A 398 -5.18 -11.89 14.80
C ASN A 398 -4.07 -12.28 13.82
N ARG A 399 -3.63 -11.37 12.94
CA ARG A 399 -2.66 -11.68 11.88
C ARG A 399 -1.30 -11.98 12.50
N PRO A 400 -0.78 -13.23 12.44
CA PRO A 400 0.58 -13.48 12.84
C PRO A 400 1.49 -12.55 12.07
N SER A 401 1.65 -12.56 10.75
CA SER A 401 2.66 -11.79 9.99
C SER A 401 3.03 -10.38 10.51
N ILE A 402 2.08 -9.61 11.04
CA ILE A 402 2.31 -8.28 11.61
C ILE A 402 3.22 -8.31 12.84
N ILE A 403 4.39 -7.67 12.72
CA ILE A 403 5.39 -7.54 13.79
C ILE A 403 5.52 -6.12 14.34
N ALA A 404 4.90 -5.13 13.71
CA ALA A 404 4.87 -3.77 14.19
C ALA A 404 3.63 -3.03 13.66
N TRP A 405 3.07 -2.15 14.51
CA TRP A 405 2.11 -1.14 14.08
C TRP A 405 2.86 0.16 13.87
N SER A 406 2.91 0.68 12.65
CA SER A 406 3.60 1.94 12.37
C SER A 406 2.67 3.12 12.42
N MET A 407 3.09 4.15 13.16
CA MET A 407 2.27 5.34 13.41
C MET A 407 2.20 6.27 12.20
N GLY A 408 3.07 6.10 11.20
CA GLY A 408 3.11 6.94 10.02
C GLY A 408 4.46 6.91 9.31
N ASN A 409 4.61 7.82 8.36
CA ASN A 409 5.82 7.98 7.56
C ASN A 409 6.20 9.45 7.43
N GLU A 410 7.45 9.79 7.77
CA GLU A 410 8.05 11.11 7.52
C GLU A 410 7.20 12.30 8.02
N VAL A 411 6.55 12.11 9.16
CA VAL A 411 5.70 13.11 9.83
C VAL A 411 6.47 14.41 10.13
N TYR A 412 7.80 14.35 10.14
CA TYR A 412 8.66 15.51 10.28
C TYR A 412 8.55 16.51 9.13
N PHE A 413 7.91 16.17 8.00
CA PHE A 413 7.49 17.11 6.96
C PHE A 413 6.22 17.91 7.31
N SER A 414 5.84 17.95 8.59
CA SER A 414 4.93 18.96 9.11
C SER A 414 5.59 20.34 9.12
N GLU A 415 4.82 21.41 8.93
CA GLU A 415 5.35 22.77 9.06
C GLU A 415 5.89 23.03 10.49
N PRO A 416 6.97 23.84 10.62
CA PRO A 416 7.69 23.99 11.90
C PRO A 416 6.82 24.40 13.08
N GLU A 417 5.83 25.26 12.84
CA GLU A 417 4.89 25.76 13.86
C GLU A 417 3.96 24.69 14.42
N VAL A 418 3.76 23.58 13.71
CA VAL A 418 2.89 22.47 14.12
C VAL A 418 3.62 21.15 14.32
N LEU A 419 4.94 21.09 14.11
CA LEU A 419 5.72 19.87 14.30
C LEU A 419 5.59 19.28 15.72
N GLU A 420 5.54 20.11 16.76
CA GLU A 420 5.34 19.62 18.13
C GLU A 420 3.94 19.03 18.36
N LYS A 421 2.93 19.54 17.63
CA LYS A 421 1.58 18.95 17.65
C LYS A 421 1.58 17.60 16.93
N ALA A 422 2.27 17.49 15.80
CA ALA A 422 2.46 16.22 15.09
C ALA A 422 3.18 15.17 15.95
N ARG A 423 4.21 15.56 16.71
CA ARG A 423 4.89 14.71 17.71
C ARG A 423 3.95 14.29 18.85
N THR A 424 3.13 15.22 19.34
CA THR A 424 2.12 14.94 20.38
C THR A 424 1.08 13.94 19.89
N LEU A 425 0.57 14.09 18.67
CA LEU A 425 -0.34 13.14 18.04
C LEU A 425 0.32 11.77 17.88
N THR A 426 1.56 11.71 17.37
CA THR A 426 2.33 10.46 17.25
C THR A 426 2.45 9.74 18.59
N SER A 427 2.74 10.47 19.68
CA SER A 427 2.80 9.89 21.03
C SER A 427 1.46 9.34 21.52
N ARG A 428 0.34 10.00 21.17
CA ARG A 428 -1.02 9.51 21.45
C ARG A 428 -1.35 8.26 20.63
N MET A 429 -0.91 8.18 19.38
CA MET A 429 -1.02 6.99 18.55
C MET A 429 -0.25 5.81 19.15
N VAL A 430 0.98 6.04 19.64
CA VAL A 430 1.77 5.04 20.38
C VAL A 430 1.04 4.56 21.63
N ALA A 431 0.49 5.47 22.43
CA ALA A 431 -0.30 5.09 23.60
C ALA A 431 -1.54 4.27 23.20
N ARG A 432 -2.25 4.68 22.16
CA ARG A 432 -3.46 4.02 21.69
C ARG A 432 -3.18 2.62 21.12
N SER A 433 -2.09 2.43 20.37
CA SER A 433 -1.72 1.12 19.86
C SER A 433 -1.40 0.14 20.99
N ARG A 434 -0.69 0.58 22.04
CA ARG A 434 -0.43 -0.25 23.25
C ARG A 434 -1.70 -0.61 24.03
N GLU A 435 -2.71 0.28 24.05
CA GLU A 435 -4.02 -0.03 24.65
C GLU A 435 -4.78 -1.08 23.86
N LEU A 436 -4.72 -1.01 22.53
CA LEU A 436 -5.45 -1.90 21.63
C LEU A 436 -4.77 -3.26 21.48
N ASP A 437 -3.44 -3.28 21.36
CA ASP A 437 -2.62 -4.47 21.17
C ASP A 437 -1.26 -4.33 21.87
N PRO A 438 -1.17 -4.66 23.17
CA PRO A 438 0.08 -4.60 23.91
C PRO A 438 1.10 -5.66 23.48
N GLY A 439 0.72 -6.63 22.64
CA GLY A 439 1.59 -7.72 22.20
C GLY A 439 2.51 -7.36 21.04
N ARG A 440 2.30 -6.19 20.40
CA ARG A 440 3.10 -5.73 19.26
C ARG A 440 3.68 -4.34 19.52
N PRO A 441 4.94 -4.08 19.11
CA PRO A 441 5.57 -2.78 19.29
C PRO A 441 4.91 -1.70 18.41
N ALA A 442 4.86 -0.49 18.94
CA ALA A 442 4.51 0.71 18.19
C ALA A 442 5.75 1.24 17.48
N ALA A 443 5.79 1.21 16.16
CA ALA A 443 6.91 1.71 15.38
C ALA A 443 6.63 3.12 14.81
N VAL A 444 7.70 3.84 14.48
CA VAL A 444 7.61 5.12 13.77
C VAL A 444 8.46 5.03 12.50
N GLY A 445 7.81 4.96 11.33
CA GLY A 445 8.47 4.93 10.03
C GLY A 445 8.92 6.32 9.58
N GLY A 446 10.03 6.38 8.84
CA GLY A 446 10.60 7.65 8.36
C GLY A 446 10.88 8.63 9.52
N ALA A 447 11.63 8.20 10.52
CA ALA A 447 11.78 8.91 11.79
C ALA A 447 13.15 9.60 11.97
N GLN A 448 14.00 9.63 10.94
CA GLN A 448 15.37 10.15 10.97
C GLN A 448 15.51 11.64 11.36
N ARG A 449 14.40 12.38 11.42
CA ARG A 449 14.35 13.82 11.70
C ARG A 449 13.21 14.16 12.66
N GLY A 450 13.24 15.38 13.21
CA GLY A 450 12.18 15.87 14.09
C GLY A 450 12.10 15.18 15.45
N ASN A 451 13.14 14.43 15.87
CA ASN A 451 13.21 13.62 17.10
C ASN A 451 12.04 12.61 17.24
N LEU A 452 11.52 12.12 16.12
CA LEU A 452 10.38 11.19 16.10
C LEU A 452 10.77 9.74 16.43
N ASP A 453 12.03 9.39 16.19
CA ASP A 453 12.61 8.04 16.33
C ASP A 453 12.48 7.45 17.74
N VAL A 454 12.50 8.30 18.77
CA VAL A 454 12.39 7.89 20.17
C VAL A 454 10.96 7.92 20.73
N LEU A 455 9.94 8.20 19.91
CA LEU A 455 8.54 8.27 20.37
C LEU A 455 7.89 6.88 20.46
N GLY A 456 8.30 5.95 19.60
CA GLY A 456 7.82 4.57 19.57
C GLY A 456 8.72 3.58 20.33
N ASP A 457 8.47 2.30 20.11
CA ASP A 457 9.27 1.16 20.56
C ASP A 457 10.36 0.77 19.55
N VAL A 458 10.16 1.07 18.26
CA VAL A 458 11.10 0.76 17.16
C VAL A 458 11.14 1.92 16.16
N ALA A 459 12.34 2.35 15.79
CA ALA A 459 12.56 3.40 14.79
C ALA A 459 12.76 2.84 13.38
N GLY A 460 12.03 3.37 12.40
CA GLY A 460 12.26 3.14 10.97
C GLY A 460 12.99 4.33 10.35
N TYR A 461 14.18 4.10 9.79
CA TYR A 461 14.98 5.12 9.13
C TYR A 461 14.88 4.98 7.61
N ASN A 462 14.52 6.07 6.91
CA ASN A 462 14.42 6.10 5.45
C ASN A 462 15.62 6.82 4.81
N GLY A 463 15.98 6.43 3.59
CA GLY A 463 16.98 7.12 2.76
C GLY A 463 18.31 7.29 3.49
N ASP A 464 18.70 8.55 3.74
CA ASP A 464 19.93 8.89 4.45
C ASP A 464 19.94 8.55 5.94
N GLY A 465 18.82 8.11 6.50
CA GLY A 465 18.70 7.76 7.91
C GLY A 465 19.68 6.67 8.37
N ALA A 466 20.04 5.72 7.50
CA ALA A 466 21.05 4.71 7.82
C ALA A 466 22.45 5.33 8.02
N ALA A 467 22.82 6.32 7.19
CA ALA A 467 24.06 7.07 7.32
C ALA A 467 24.05 8.06 8.50
N LEU A 468 22.89 8.65 8.81
CA LEU A 468 22.73 9.56 9.95
C LEU A 468 22.79 8.85 11.31
N TYR A 469 22.30 7.61 11.37
CA TYR A 469 22.20 6.81 12.60
C TYR A 469 22.86 5.42 12.43
N PRO A 470 24.21 5.35 12.34
CA PRO A 470 24.90 4.08 12.15
C PRO A 470 24.72 3.11 13.34
N ASP A 471 24.73 3.64 14.57
CA ASP A 471 24.45 2.91 15.81
C ASP A 471 23.68 3.83 16.79
N PRO A 472 22.34 3.86 16.71
CA PRO A 472 21.52 4.76 17.52
C PRO A 472 21.35 4.31 18.97
N GLY A 473 21.79 3.09 19.33
CA GLY A 473 21.57 2.54 20.67
C GLY A 473 20.09 2.31 21.04
N PHE A 474 19.22 2.21 20.04
CA PHE A 474 17.76 2.02 20.17
C PHE A 474 17.27 0.98 19.14
N PRO A 475 16.22 0.18 19.41
CA PRO A 475 15.71 -0.79 18.44
C PRO A 475 15.31 -0.11 17.12
N ASN A 476 15.88 -0.58 16.00
CA ASN A 476 15.73 0.11 14.72
C ASN A 476 15.84 -0.80 13.49
N MET A 477 15.42 -0.27 12.35
CA MET A 477 15.51 -0.86 11.01
C MET A 477 15.69 0.25 9.96
N VAL A 478 16.29 -0.05 8.80
CA VAL A 478 16.13 0.82 7.63
C VAL A 478 14.84 0.44 6.92
N THR A 479 13.86 1.34 6.93
CA THR A 479 12.52 1.07 6.39
C THR A 479 12.37 1.47 4.94
N GLU A 480 13.28 2.28 4.39
CA GLU A 480 13.37 2.60 2.95
C GLU A 480 14.82 2.81 2.54
N TYR A 481 15.25 2.17 1.46
CA TYR A 481 16.53 2.43 0.79
C TYR A 481 16.43 2.18 -0.72
N GLY A 482 17.40 2.65 -1.50
CA GLY A 482 17.58 2.17 -2.88
C GLY A 482 16.54 2.67 -3.90
N SER A 483 15.97 3.85 -3.69
CA SER A 483 15.03 4.56 -4.57
C SER A 483 15.63 4.80 -5.97
N VAL A 484 15.58 3.81 -6.84
CA VAL A 484 16.23 3.79 -8.16
C VAL A 484 15.17 3.73 -9.26
N VAL A 485 15.18 4.72 -10.15
CA VAL A 485 14.25 4.86 -11.28
C VAL A 485 14.77 4.08 -12.48
N GLU A 486 14.04 3.07 -12.96
CA GLU A 486 14.48 2.22 -14.06
C GLU A 486 13.32 1.45 -14.71
N ASP A 487 13.45 1.08 -15.99
CA ASP A 487 12.50 0.24 -16.72
C ASP A 487 13.08 -1.10 -17.17
N ARG A 488 12.20 -2.05 -17.53
CA ARG A 488 12.64 -3.37 -18.02
C ARG A 488 13.47 -3.25 -19.31
N PRO A 489 14.56 -4.05 -19.44
CA PRO A 489 14.99 -5.09 -18.50
C PRO A 489 15.81 -4.55 -17.31
N GLY A 490 16.30 -3.33 -17.38
CA GLY A 490 17.16 -2.72 -16.37
C GLY A 490 18.55 -3.35 -16.21
N GLU A 491 19.24 -2.97 -15.15
CA GLU A 491 20.56 -3.43 -14.73
C GLU A 491 20.45 -4.51 -13.65
N SER A 492 21.39 -5.45 -13.66
CA SER A 492 21.45 -6.55 -12.70
C SER A 492 22.32 -6.16 -11.50
N LEU A 493 21.87 -5.19 -10.71
CA LEU A 493 22.63 -4.66 -9.58
C LEU A 493 21.82 -4.59 -8.28
N ALA A 494 22.53 -4.74 -7.16
CA ALA A 494 22.00 -4.48 -5.82
C ALA A 494 21.60 -3.00 -5.67
N ARG A 495 20.51 -2.69 -4.98
CA ARG A 495 20.11 -1.30 -4.71
C ARG A 495 20.50 -0.80 -3.32
N TYR A 496 21.38 -1.51 -2.61
CA TYR A 496 21.95 -1.02 -1.35
C TYR A 496 22.72 0.29 -1.60
N THR A 497 22.26 1.35 -0.97
CA THR A 497 22.81 2.71 -1.00
C THR A 497 22.65 3.34 0.39
N ASP A 498 23.22 4.54 0.56
CA ASP A 498 22.85 5.47 1.64
C ASP A 498 23.12 4.94 3.06
N GLY A 499 24.10 4.05 3.21
CA GLY A 499 24.51 3.45 4.49
C GLY A 499 23.98 2.03 4.71
N THR A 500 23.33 1.42 3.71
CA THR A 500 22.84 0.02 3.78
C THR A 500 23.80 -1.01 3.19
N GLU A 501 24.91 -0.57 2.61
CA GLU A 501 25.90 -1.44 1.94
C GLU A 501 26.62 -2.38 2.92
N VAL A 502 26.64 -2.02 4.21
CA VAL A 502 27.22 -2.82 5.29
C VAL A 502 26.11 -3.23 6.26
N PRO A 503 25.77 -4.54 6.35
CA PRO A 503 24.81 -4.99 7.34
C PRO A 503 25.41 -4.94 8.74
N HIS A 504 24.62 -4.48 9.71
CA HIS A 504 25.00 -4.37 11.12
C HIS A 504 24.17 -5.33 11.97
N SER A 505 24.80 -6.13 12.83
CA SER A 505 24.11 -7.16 13.62
C SER A 505 23.13 -6.61 14.66
N TRP A 506 23.27 -5.35 15.06
CA TRP A 506 22.34 -4.67 15.96
C TRP A 506 21.11 -4.10 15.25
N ARG A 507 21.15 -4.02 13.91
CA ARG A 507 20.03 -3.52 13.11
C ARG A 507 19.10 -4.68 12.75
N SER A 508 17.80 -4.44 12.80
CA SER A 508 16.80 -5.50 12.57
C SER A 508 16.71 -5.92 11.09
N GLY A 509 17.05 -5.02 10.18
CA GLY A 509 17.05 -5.31 8.75
C GLY A 509 16.96 -4.07 7.86
N VAL A 510 16.56 -4.31 6.60
CA VAL A 510 16.44 -3.31 5.53
C VAL A 510 15.21 -3.60 4.64
N ALA A 511 14.53 -2.54 4.19
CA ALA A 511 13.42 -2.64 3.23
C ALA A 511 13.60 -1.71 2.02
N LEU A 512 13.63 -2.31 0.84
CA LEU A 512 13.82 -1.63 -0.44
C LEU A 512 12.66 -0.69 -0.77
N TRP A 513 12.94 0.51 -1.26
CA TRP A 513 11.97 1.38 -1.94
C TRP A 513 12.15 1.26 -3.45
N CYS A 514 11.28 0.55 -4.17
CA CYS A 514 10.14 -0.26 -3.68
C CYS A 514 10.03 -1.59 -4.45
N ALA A 515 9.03 -2.40 -4.09
CA ALA A 515 8.79 -3.68 -4.75
C ALA A 515 8.21 -3.49 -6.16
N PHE A 516 7.23 -2.61 -6.33
CA PHE A 516 6.50 -2.45 -7.58
C PHE A 516 6.54 -0.99 -8.04
N HIS A 517 6.68 -0.78 -9.35
CA HIS A 517 6.31 0.51 -9.94
C HIS A 517 4.85 0.80 -9.58
N HIS A 518 4.55 2.07 -9.29
CA HIS A 518 3.28 2.53 -8.77
C HIS A 518 2.99 3.95 -9.26
N GLY A 519 1.74 4.39 -9.21
CA GLY A 519 1.36 5.75 -9.55
C GLY A 519 1.97 6.78 -8.60
N SER A 520 2.63 7.80 -9.15
CA SER A 520 3.21 8.92 -8.38
C SER A 520 2.84 10.26 -8.99
N ILE A 521 2.54 11.25 -8.14
CA ILE A 521 2.34 12.65 -8.53
C ILE A 521 3.67 13.35 -8.84
N PHE A 522 4.80 12.74 -8.47
CA PHE A 522 6.13 13.24 -8.77
C PHE A 522 6.71 12.55 -10.00
N ALA A 523 7.13 13.36 -10.98
CA ALA A 523 7.68 12.85 -12.23
C ALA A 523 8.87 11.91 -11.98
N GLY A 524 8.86 10.76 -12.66
CA GLY A 524 9.92 9.74 -12.62
C GLY A 524 9.86 8.79 -11.41
N MET A 525 9.19 9.16 -10.33
CA MET A 525 9.10 8.32 -9.12
C MET A 525 8.24 7.07 -9.32
N SER A 526 7.39 7.07 -10.34
CA SER A 526 6.56 5.91 -10.70
C SER A 526 7.34 4.66 -11.15
N HIS A 527 8.62 4.78 -11.48
CA HIS A 527 9.46 3.67 -11.98
C HIS A 527 10.51 3.20 -10.97
N MET A 528 10.21 3.28 -9.66
CA MET A 528 11.18 2.93 -8.59
C MET A 528 11.16 1.47 -8.14
N GLY A 529 10.24 0.65 -8.65
CA GLY A 529 10.18 -0.77 -8.29
C GLY A 529 11.33 -1.59 -8.90
N PHE A 530 11.64 -2.73 -8.31
CA PHE A 530 12.43 -3.78 -8.99
C PHE A 530 11.54 -4.75 -9.80
N ILE A 531 10.23 -4.54 -9.76
CA ILE A 531 9.19 -5.20 -10.55
C ILE A 531 8.35 -4.08 -11.17
N ASP A 532 8.01 -4.21 -12.45
CA ASP A 532 7.27 -3.16 -13.15
C ASP A 532 5.79 -3.10 -12.72
N HIS A 533 5.06 -2.11 -13.25
CA HIS A 533 3.68 -1.81 -12.87
C HIS A 533 2.71 -2.94 -13.31
N ARG A 534 3.15 -3.80 -14.23
CA ARG A 534 2.44 -4.96 -14.76
C ARG A 534 2.90 -6.27 -14.11
N ARG A 535 3.64 -6.18 -13.00
CA ARG A 535 4.12 -7.31 -12.17
C ARG A 535 5.11 -8.22 -12.92
N LEU A 536 5.86 -7.66 -13.87
CA LEU A 536 6.96 -8.31 -14.56
C LEU A 536 8.30 -7.86 -13.95
N PRO A 537 9.16 -8.78 -13.47
CA PRO A 537 10.40 -8.41 -12.81
C PRO A 537 11.44 -7.73 -13.72
N LEU A 538 12.19 -6.77 -13.15
CA LEU A 538 13.42 -6.22 -13.73
C LEU A 538 14.61 -7.13 -13.41
N ARG A 539 15.79 -6.84 -13.99
CA ARG A 539 17.02 -7.57 -13.68
C ARG A 539 17.49 -7.40 -12.24
N SER A 540 17.21 -6.27 -11.60
CA SER A 540 17.49 -6.03 -10.18
C SER A 540 16.74 -7.02 -9.27
N TYR A 541 15.48 -7.34 -9.55
CA TYR A 541 14.75 -8.41 -8.84
C TYR A 541 15.48 -9.75 -8.94
N PHE A 542 15.93 -10.13 -10.14
CA PHE A 542 16.64 -11.40 -10.33
C PHE A 542 18.00 -11.41 -9.64
N TRP A 543 18.65 -10.26 -9.50
CA TRP A 543 19.86 -10.13 -8.68
C TRP A 543 19.57 -10.47 -7.22
N TYR A 544 18.50 -9.91 -6.63
CA TYR A 544 18.11 -10.24 -5.25
C TYR A 544 17.73 -11.71 -5.12
N ARG A 545 16.95 -12.25 -6.06
CA ARG A 545 16.59 -13.68 -6.05
C ARG A 545 17.81 -14.59 -6.08
N GLU A 546 18.72 -14.38 -7.03
CA GLU A 546 19.93 -15.20 -7.13
C GLU A 546 20.78 -15.08 -5.86
N ARG A 547 20.86 -13.87 -5.29
CA ARG A 547 21.61 -13.61 -4.05
C ARG A 547 21.01 -14.30 -2.83
N LEU A 548 19.69 -14.28 -2.70
CA LEU A 548 18.97 -14.72 -1.50
C LEU A 548 18.56 -16.20 -1.57
N THR A 549 18.26 -16.72 -2.75
CA THR A 549 17.78 -18.11 -2.94
C THR A 549 18.74 -19.00 -3.72
N GLY A 550 19.69 -18.41 -4.45
CA GLY A 550 20.58 -19.14 -5.37
C GLY A 550 19.96 -19.46 -6.73
N GLU A 551 18.72 -19.03 -6.99
CA GLU A 551 18.06 -19.26 -8.29
C GLU A 551 18.51 -18.23 -9.34
N PRO A 552 19.12 -18.65 -10.46
CA PRO A 552 19.69 -17.74 -11.44
C PRO A 552 18.64 -16.93 -12.19
N ALA A 553 19.05 -15.79 -12.75
CA ALA A 553 18.23 -14.99 -13.65
C ALA A 553 17.82 -15.77 -14.93
N PRO A 554 16.64 -15.49 -15.52
CA PRO A 554 16.28 -16.05 -16.82
C PRO A 554 17.21 -15.52 -17.91
N ALA A 555 17.32 -16.28 -19.02
CA ALA A 555 18.11 -15.86 -20.17
C ALA A 555 17.63 -14.49 -20.72
N PRO A 556 18.56 -13.60 -21.14
CA PRO A 556 18.20 -12.34 -21.78
C PRO A 556 17.42 -12.54 -23.08
N SER A 557 16.59 -11.55 -23.44
CA SER A 557 15.96 -11.51 -24.76
C SER A 557 16.99 -11.41 -25.89
N THR A 558 16.70 -12.04 -27.02
CA THR A 558 17.45 -11.89 -28.27
C THR A 558 17.00 -10.65 -29.03
N THR A 559 17.71 -10.31 -30.11
CA THR A 559 17.32 -9.27 -31.08
C THR A 559 16.86 -9.88 -32.41
N ALA A 560 16.65 -11.19 -32.46
CA ALA A 560 16.22 -11.87 -33.68
C ALA A 560 14.78 -11.48 -34.06
N PRO A 561 14.39 -11.54 -35.33
CA PRO A 561 13.02 -11.25 -35.74
C PRO A 561 12.00 -12.11 -35.01
N ALA A 562 10.85 -11.50 -34.66
CA ALA A 562 9.72 -12.24 -34.11
C ALA A 562 9.20 -13.28 -35.12
N ALA A 563 8.86 -14.47 -34.62
CA ALA A 563 8.35 -15.59 -35.40
C ALA A 563 7.05 -16.17 -34.81
N ALA A 564 6.79 -15.98 -33.52
CA ALA A 564 5.56 -16.45 -32.87
C ALA A 564 5.20 -15.59 -31.64
N LEU A 565 3.93 -15.70 -31.23
CA LEU A 565 3.43 -15.23 -29.95
C LEU A 565 3.15 -16.43 -29.03
N SER A 566 3.29 -16.24 -27.72
CA SER A 566 2.75 -17.14 -26.70
C SER A 566 1.92 -16.32 -25.72
N ILE A 567 0.75 -16.83 -25.33
CA ILE A 567 -0.08 -16.26 -24.28
C ILE A 567 -0.30 -17.32 -23.20
N GLN A 568 -0.12 -16.94 -21.94
CA GLN A 568 -0.26 -17.83 -20.78
C GLN A 568 -1.03 -17.14 -19.67
N SER A 569 -1.80 -17.90 -18.90
CA SER A 569 -2.41 -17.44 -17.65
C SER A 569 -1.66 -18.05 -16.46
N ASP A 570 -1.58 -17.33 -15.35
CA ASP A 570 -1.13 -17.90 -14.07
C ASP A 570 -2.14 -18.93 -13.52
N ARG A 571 -3.40 -18.86 -13.95
CA ARG A 571 -4.46 -19.80 -13.54
C ARG A 571 -5.46 -20.12 -14.65
N PRO A 572 -5.97 -21.37 -14.70
CA PRO A 572 -6.95 -21.77 -15.71
C PRO A 572 -8.40 -21.42 -15.35
N THR A 573 -8.65 -21.00 -14.09
CA THR A 573 -10.00 -20.78 -13.56
C THR A 573 -10.00 -19.54 -12.67
N ILE A 574 -11.03 -18.71 -12.78
CA ILE A 574 -11.24 -17.51 -11.95
C ILE A 574 -12.65 -17.46 -11.38
N ARG A 575 -12.82 -16.93 -10.17
CA ARG A 575 -14.14 -16.64 -9.60
C ARG A 575 -14.75 -15.36 -10.16
N THR A 576 -16.08 -15.31 -10.17
CA THR A 576 -16.86 -14.19 -10.70
C THR A 576 -17.35 -13.20 -9.63
N ASP A 577 -16.83 -13.29 -8.41
CA ASP A 577 -17.26 -12.51 -7.25
C ASP A 577 -16.44 -11.22 -7.06
N GLY A 578 -15.63 -10.84 -8.04
CA GLY A 578 -14.76 -9.65 -8.00
C GLY A 578 -13.48 -9.84 -7.17
N THR A 579 -13.29 -10.98 -6.51
CA THR A 579 -12.11 -11.22 -5.67
C THR A 579 -10.97 -11.93 -6.42
N ASP A 580 -11.16 -12.29 -7.68
CA ASP A 580 -10.23 -13.09 -8.47
C ASP A 580 -9.96 -12.46 -9.85
N ASP A 581 -8.77 -12.69 -10.36
CA ASP A 581 -8.33 -12.32 -11.71
C ASP A 581 -7.31 -13.32 -12.26
N ALA A 582 -7.11 -13.29 -13.57
CA ALA A 582 -6.10 -14.06 -14.26
C ALA A 582 -5.05 -13.11 -14.84
N ARG A 583 -3.78 -13.28 -14.47
CA ARG A 583 -2.68 -12.53 -15.08
C ARG A 583 -2.30 -13.19 -16.40
N LEU A 584 -2.54 -12.49 -17.50
CA LEU A 584 -2.16 -12.96 -18.82
C LEU A 584 -0.78 -12.43 -19.17
N ILE A 585 0.17 -13.33 -19.48
CA ILE A 585 1.51 -12.98 -19.94
C ILE A 585 1.63 -13.30 -21.42
N VAL A 586 1.98 -12.28 -22.20
CA VAL A 586 2.31 -12.39 -23.63
C VAL A 586 3.82 -12.39 -23.79
N SER A 587 4.34 -13.38 -24.51
CA SER A 587 5.76 -13.46 -24.90
C SER A 587 5.92 -13.38 -26.42
N VAL A 588 6.86 -12.56 -26.87
CA VAL A 588 7.28 -12.49 -28.28
C VAL A 588 8.49 -13.40 -28.47
N LEU A 589 8.38 -14.37 -29.37
CA LEU A 589 9.37 -15.43 -29.57
C LEU A 589 10.02 -15.35 -30.95
N ASP A 590 11.32 -15.62 -31.03
CA ASP A 590 12.04 -15.76 -32.30
C ASP A 590 11.91 -17.18 -32.88
N GLY A 591 12.53 -17.42 -34.04
CA GLY A 591 12.50 -18.71 -34.73
C GLY A 591 13.14 -19.88 -33.97
N SER A 592 13.85 -19.62 -32.87
CA SER A 592 14.40 -20.63 -31.94
C SER A 592 13.52 -20.83 -30.69
N SER A 593 12.35 -20.18 -30.63
CA SER A 593 11.48 -20.12 -29.45
C SER A 593 12.10 -19.40 -28.25
N SER A 594 13.14 -18.59 -28.47
CA SER A 594 13.71 -17.71 -27.45
C SER A 594 12.94 -16.40 -27.41
N ARG A 595 12.83 -15.78 -26.23
CA ARG A 595 12.23 -14.45 -26.08
C ARG A 595 13.03 -13.44 -26.92
N THR A 596 12.36 -12.59 -27.69
CA THR A 596 12.99 -11.51 -28.46
C THR A 596 12.37 -10.16 -28.16
N ARG A 597 13.20 -9.11 -28.16
CA ARG A 597 12.77 -7.70 -28.05
C ARG A 597 12.56 -7.03 -29.41
N ALA A 598 12.24 -7.80 -30.44
CA ALA A 598 11.86 -7.26 -31.74
C ALA A 598 10.64 -6.32 -31.58
N PRO A 599 10.65 -5.12 -32.20
CA PRO A 599 9.56 -4.18 -32.08
C PRO A 599 8.30 -4.79 -32.67
N LEU A 600 7.24 -4.83 -31.87
CA LEU A 600 5.97 -5.45 -32.23
C LEU A 600 4.84 -4.74 -31.49
N GLU A 601 3.68 -4.72 -32.12
CA GLU A 601 2.41 -4.40 -31.46
C GLU A 601 1.59 -5.69 -31.37
N VAL A 602 1.11 -6.01 -30.18
CA VAL A 602 0.24 -7.18 -29.93
C VAL A 602 -1.14 -6.71 -29.49
N GLN A 603 -2.17 -7.26 -30.12
CA GLN A 603 -3.56 -7.00 -29.78
C GLN A 603 -4.17 -8.22 -29.10
N LEU A 604 -4.66 -8.04 -27.88
CA LEU A 604 -5.50 -9.01 -27.17
C LEU A 604 -6.98 -8.73 -27.42
N ARG A 605 -7.78 -9.78 -27.62
CA ARG A 605 -9.25 -9.69 -27.75
C ARG A 605 -9.96 -10.85 -27.05
N VAL A 606 -11.04 -10.53 -26.35
CA VAL A 606 -11.96 -11.52 -25.77
C VAL A 606 -13.04 -11.89 -26.81
N LEU A 607 -12.94 -13.08 -27.39
CA LEU A 607 -13.84 -13.58 -28.43
C LEU A 607 -15.11 -14.22 -27.88
N GLU A 608 -15.06 -14.76 -26.67
CA GLU A 608 -16.17 -15.47 -26.02
C GLU A 608 -16.14 -15.20 -24.51
N GLY A 609 -17.32 -15.17 -23.88
CA GLY A 609 -17.48 -14.97 -22.43
C GLY A 609 -17.38 -13.52 -21.95
N ASP A 610 -17.42 -13.37 -20.63
CA ASP A 610 -17.36 -12.11 -19.87
C ASP A 610 -15.93 -11.71 -19.47
N GLY A 611 -14.92 -12.14 -20.22
CA GLY A 611 -13.56 -11.66 -20.00
C GLY A 611 -13.48 -10.15 -20.19
N ARG A 612 -12.90 -9.45 -19.21
CA ARG A 612 -12.72 -7.99 -19.21
C ARG A 612 -11.28 -7.63 -18.89
N PHE A 613 -10.64 -6.91 -19.80
CA PHE A 613 -9.45 -6.12 -19.52
C PHE A 613 -9.86 -4.77 -18.90
N PRO A 614 -8.91 -4.02 -18.32
CA PRO A 614 -9.14 -2.62 -17.92
C PRO A 614 -9.73 -1.74 -19.02
N THR A 615 -9.38 -2.05 -20.28
CA THR A 615 -9.82 -1.36 -21.51
C THR A 615 -11.07 -1.99 -22.14
N GLY A 616 -11.76 -2.90 -21.45
CA GLY A 616 -12.94 -3.61 -21.94
C GLY A 616 -12.59 -4.95 -22.58
N ARG A 617 -13.08 -5.22 -23.80
CA ARG A 617 -12.88 -6.53 -24.48
C ARG A 617 -11.60 -6.64 -25.29
N GLU A 618 -10.89 -5.52 -25.46
CA GLU A 618 -9.65 -5.46 -26.24
C GLU A 618 -8.56 -4.78 -25.42
N HIS A 619 -7.31 -5.21 -25.57
CA HIS A 619 -6.16 -4.59 -24.93
C HIS A 619 -4.95 -4.60 -25.87
N ARG A 620 -4.35 -3.43 -26.07
CA ARG A 620 -3.19 -3.23 -26.95
C ARG A 620 -1.92 -3.27 -26.12
N MET A 621 -0.89 -3.92 -26.65
CA MET A 621 0.44 -3.98 -26.04
C MET A 621 1.52 -3.52 -27.02
N VAL A 622 2.34 -2.54 -26.62
CA VAL A 622 3.41 -1.94 -27.42
C VAL A 622 4.55 -1.43 -26.52
N ALA A 623 5.71 -1.15 -27.10
CA ALA A 623 6.84 -0.61 -26.35
C ALA A 623 6.63 0.86 -25.92
N ASP A 624 5.91 1.66 -26.71
CA ASP A 624 5.75 3.10 -26.48
C ASP A 624 4.95 3.47 -25.22
N ASP A 625 4.19 2.53 -24.64
CA ASP A 625 3.40 2.69 -23.41
C ASP A 625 3.84 1.71 -22.30
N ASP A 626 5.05 1.16 -22.45
CA ASP A 626 5.71 0.22 -21.54
C ASP A 626 4.94 -1.09 -21.29
N SER A 627 3.92 -1.39 -22.11
CA SER A 627 3.13 -2.62 -21.97
C SER A 627 3.77 -3.85 -22.62
N LEU A 628 4.74 -3.65 -23.53
CA LEU A 628 5.51 -4.71 -24.18
C LEU A 628 7.01 -4.37 -24.20
N LEU A 629 7.69 -4.58 -23.08
CA LEU A 629 9.13 -4.39 -22.95
C LEU A 629 9.88 -5.73 -22.91
N ASP A 630 11.10 -5.74 -23.42
CA ASP A 630 11.99 -6.92 -23.41
C ASP A 630 11.37 -8.21 -24.00
N GLY A 631 10.35 -8.09 -24.86
CA GLY A 631 9.60 -9.22 -25.43
C GLY A 631 8.54 -9.82 -24.50
N LEU A 632 8.15 -9.13 -23.43
CA LEU A 632 7.12 -9.53 -22.47
C LEU A 632 6.12 -8.40 -22.20
N GLY A 633 4.84 -8.76 -22.24
CA GLY A 633 3.74 -7.91 -21.78
C GLY A 633 2.83 -8.67 -20.83
N ALA A 634 2.12 -7.96 -19.96
CA ALA A 634 1.17 -8.55 -19.03
C ALA A 634 -0.05 -7.65 -18.82
N VAL A 635 -1.21 -8.29 -18.61
CA VAL A 635 -2.47 -7.62 -18.25
C VAL A 635 -3.32 -8.57 -17.41
N ASP A 636 -4.04 -8.02 -16.43
CA ASP A 636 -4.96 -8.79 -15.61
C ASP A 636 -6.37 -8.80 -16.20
N LEU A 637 -6.96 -9.98 -16.31
CA LEU A 637 -8.28 -10.23 -16.86
C LEU A 637 -9.26 -10.62 -15.73
N ARG A 638 -10.43 -9.97 -15.68
CA ARG A 638 -11.51 -10.26 -14.74
C ARG A 638 -12.74 -10.81 -15.43
N ALA A 639 -13.63 -11.41 -14.65
CA ALA A 639 -14.98 -11.77 -15.05
C ALA A 639 -15.94 -11.63 -13.87
N TYR A 640 -17.20 -11.33 -14.16
CA TYR A 640 -18.28 -11.21 -13.19
C TYR A 640 -19.47 -12.13 -13.50
N PHE A 641 -19.39 -12.86 -14.63
CA PHE A 641 -20.31 -13.91 -15.03
C PHE A 641 -19.58 -15.21 -15.37
N ALA A 642 -20.23 -16.33 -15.05
CA ALA A 642 -19.65 -17.65 -15.24
C ALA A 642 -19.73 -18.08 -16.71
N GLY A 643 -18.77 -18.92 -17.13
CA GLY A 643 -18.66 -19.48 -18.46
C GLY A 643 -17.23 -19.46 -19.01
N PRO A 644 -17.01 -20.07 -20.19
CA PRO A 644 -15.71 -20.08 -20.83
C PRO A 644 -15.34 -18.68 -21.35
N ILE A 645 -14.07 -18.34 -21.21
CA ILE A 645 -13.49 -17.11 -21.73
C ILE A 645 -12.41 -17.47 -22.74
N ARG A 646 -12.59 -17.02 -23.98
CA ARG A 646 -11.61 -17.24 -25.06
C ARG A 646 -10.92 -15.93 -25.41
N VAL A 647 -9.60 -15.90 -25.19
CA VAL A 647 -8.74 -14.76 -25.50
C VAL A 647 -7.83 -15.11 -26.67
N VAL A 648 -7.70 -14.20 -27.64
CA VAL A 648 -6.74 -14.30 -28.74
C VAL A 648 -5.74 -13.15 -28.68
N ALA A 649 -4.47 -13.47 -28.91
CA ALA A 649 -3.38 -12.53 -29.12
C ALA A 649 -2.98 -12.56 -30.60
N THR A 650 -2.96 -11.38 -31.23
CA THR A 650 -2.64 -11.23 -32.66
C THR A 650 -1.57 -10.18 -32.87
N ALA A 651 -0.71 -10.37 -33.88
CA ALA A 651 0.26 -9.38 -34.32
C ALA A 651 0.51 -9.52 -35.84
N PRO A 652 0.73 -8.42 -36.58
CA PRO A 652 0.91 -8.49 -38.04
C PRO A 652 2.04 -9.44 -38.46
N GLY A 653 1.71 -10.42 -39.31
CA GLY A 653 2.67 -11.35 -39.89
C GLY A 653 3.07 -12.54 -39.00
N LEU A 654 2.49 -12.65 -37.79
CA LEU A 654 2.69 -13.79 -36.90
C LEU A 654 1.42 -14.65 -36.83
N PRO A 655 1.54 -15.96 -36.52
CA PRO A 655 0.38 -16.78 -36.15
C PRO A 655 -0.28 -16.26 -34.86
N ASP A 656 -1.61 -16.33 -34.82
CA ASP A 656 -2.39 -16.02 -33.63
C ASP A 656 -2.11 -17.02 -32.50
N ALA A 657 -2.15 -16.55 -31.25
CA ALA A 657 -2.07 -17.40 -30.06
C ALA A 657 -3.38 -17.28 -29.26
N GLU A 658 -3.93 -18.41 -28.83
CA GLU A 658 -5.20 -18.47 -28.10
C GLU A 658 -5.03 -19.02 -26.68
N LEU A 659 -5.89 -18.55 -25.77
CA LEU A 659 -5.97 -18.97 -24.38
C LEU A 659 -7.44 -19.16 -23.97
N LEU A 660 -7.70 -20.21 -23.19
CA LEU A 660 -9.00 -20.48 -22.57
C LEU A 660 -8.87 -20.37 -21.05
N ILE A 661 -9.81 -19.65 -20.44
CA ILE A 661 -9.98 -19.53 -18.99
C ILE A 661 -11.43 -19.85 -18.66
N GLU A 662 -11.68 -20.53 -17.54
CA GLU A 662 -13.03 -20.79 -17.05
C GLU A 662 -13.40 -19.80 -15.94
N ALA A 663 -14.51 -19.07 -16.08
CA ALA A 663 -15.06 -18.25 -15.01
C ALA A 663 -16.16 -19.01 -14.25
N ILE A 664 -16.07 -19.06 -12.91
CA ILE A 664 -16.97 -19.84 -12.05
C ILE A 664 -17.57 -19.01 -10.91
N GLY A 665 -18.66 -19.51 -10.31
CA GLY A 665 -19.17 -18.94 -9.05
C GLY A 665 -20.19 -17.80 -9.22
N GLY A 666 -21.06 -17.89 -10.23
CA GLY A 666 -22.06 -16.86 -10.48
C GLY A 666 -23.08 -17.23 -11.55
N PRO A 667 -23.98 -16.30 -11.91
CA PRO A 667 -24.88 -16.48 -13.03
C PRO A 667 -24.10 -16.66 -14.33
N GLN A 668 -24.68 -17.41 -15.28
CA GLN A 668 -24.08 -17.60 -16.58
C GLN A 668 -24.05 -16.29 -17.37
N TRP A 669 -22.98 -16.10 -18.13
CA TRP A 669 -22.90 -15.02 -19.09
C TRP A 669 -24.03 -15.14 -20.12
N ASP A 670 -24.69 -14.01 -20.40
CA ASP A 670 -25.91 -13.94 -21.22
C ASP A 670 -25.72 -13.14 -22.52
N ASP A 671 -24.47 -12.89 -22.91
CA ASP A 671 -24.10 -12.10 -24.10
C ASP A 671 -24.68 -10.68 -24.12
N ARG A 672 -25.02 -10.12 -22.97
CA ARG A 672 -25.47 -8.73 -22.88
C ARG A 672 -24.39 -7.76 -23.36
N PRO A 673 -24.74 -6.67 -24.06
CA PRO A 673 -23.79 -5.60 -24.33
C PRO A 673 -23.41 -4.91 -23.02
N LEU A 674 -22.12 -4.60 -22.86
CA LEU A 674 -21.57 -3.86 -21.72
C LEU A 674 -20.93 -2.56 -22.19
N ARG A 675 -21.02 -1.52 -21.36
CA ARG A 675 -20.34 -0.23 -21.57
C ARG A 675 -19.12 -0.13 -20.67
N PHE A 676 -17.94 0.00 -21.27
CA PHE A 676 -16.68 0.07 -20.53
C PHE A 676 -16.17 1.50 -20.43
N PRO A 677 -15.40 1.84 -19.38
CA PRO A 677 -14.73 3.12 -19.28
C PRO A 677 -13.74 3.31 -20.43
N SER A 678 -13.72 4.51 -21.02
CA SER A 678 -12.63 4.98 -21.89
C SER A 678 -11.54 5.74 -21.13
N GLY A 679 -11.61 5.75 -19.79
CA GLY A 679 -10.81 6.58 -18.90
C GLY A 679 -11.58 7.80 -18.35
N PRO A 680 -10.97 8.52 -17.38
CA PRO A 680 -11.61 9.67 -16.74
C PRO A 680 -11.74 10.87 -17.70
N PRO A 681 -12.79 11.70 -17.53
CA PRO A 681 -13.08 12.81 -18.44
C PRO A 681 -12.10 13.99 -18.30
N THR A 682 -11.49 14.15 -17.12
CA THR A 682 -10.53 15.20 -16.78
C THR A 682 -9.49 14.64 -15.83
N ARG A 683 -8.29 15.25 -15.83
CA ARG A 683 -7.23 14.91 -14.88
C ARG A 683 -6.62 16.20 -14.32
N SER A 684 -6.25 16.16 -13.05
CA SER A 684 -5.61 17.22 -12.30
C SER A 684 -4.25 16.71 -11.80
N GLY A 685 -3.23 17.56 -11.82
CA GLY A 685 -1.92 17.27 -11.26
C GLY A 685 -1.59 18.22 -10.12
N VAL A 686 -0.35 18.15 -9.64
CA VAL A 686 0.18 19.11 -8.65
C VAL A 686 -0.07 20.55 -9.11
N PRO A 687 -0.72 21.40 -8.30
CA PRO A 687 -0.90 22.81 -8.62
C PRO A 687 0.45 23.45 -8.92
N ARG A 688 0.56 24.15 -10.05
CA ARG A 688 1.78 24.90 -10.37
C ARG A 688 1.89 26.11 -9.44
N THR A 689 2.88 26.10 -8.56
CA THR A 689 3.31 27.26 -7.79
C THR A 689 4.15 28.18 -8.69
N ALA A 690 4.39 29.43 -8.26
CA ALA A 690 5.18 30.38 -9.05
C ALA A 690 6.59 29.83 -9.34
N ASP A 691 7.18 30.21 -10.48
CA ASP A 691 8.40 29.66 -11.11
C ASP A 691 9.72 29.74 -10.28
N SER A 692 9.75 29.41 -8.99
CA SER A 692 10.94 29.47 -8.13
C SER A 692 10.97 28.49 -6.95
N ALA A 693 10.37 27.30 -7.08
CA ALA A 693 10.46 26.28 -6.03
C ALA A 693 11.90 25.75 -5.90
N ASN A 694 12.45 25.79 -4.68
CA ASN A 694 13.77 25.23 -4.39
C ASN A 694 13.68 23.69 -4.41
N LEU A 695 14.15 23.07 -5.48
CA LEU A 695 14.13 21.62 -5.71
C LEU A 695 14.94 20.83 -4.68
N ALA A 696 15.95 21.46 -4.08
CA ALA A 696 16.79 20.84 -3.05
C ALA A 696 16.19 20.95 -1.64
N ALA A 697 15.14 21.78 -1.43
CA ALA A 697 14.59 22.00 -0.11
C ALA A 697 14.06 20.70 0.51
N ARG A 698 14.44 20.46 1.76
CA ARG A 698 14.02 19.32 2.59
C ARG A 698 14.39 17.95 1.99
N ARG A 699 15.40 17.88 1.11
CA ARG A 699 15.89 16.65 0.46
C ARG A 699 17.06 16.00 1.20
N PRO A 700 17.30 14.68 1.03
CA PRO A 700 18.44 13.97 1.60
C PRO A 700 19.79 14.57 1.21
N VAL A 701 20.76 14.51 2.15
CA VAL A 701 22.11 15.05 1.93
C VAL A 701 23.17 14.09 2.48
N PHE A 702 24.16 13.80 1.64
CA PHE A 702 25.32 12.97 1.96
C PHE A 702 26.59 13.80 2.00
N ALA A 703 27.59 13.36 2.76
CA ALA A 703 28.89 14.02 2.82
C ALA A 703 30.03 13.00 2.93
N SER A 704 31.24 13.40 2.52
CA SER A 704 32.48 12.63 2.77
C SER A 704 32.84 12.46 4.25
N GLY A 705 32.15 13.17 5.12
CA GLY A 705 32.30 13.15 6.57
C GLY A 705 31.64 14.38 7.17
N THR A 706 31.43 14.35 8.47
CA THR A 706 30.72 15.43 9.18
C THR A 706 31.36 15.65 10.54
N ALA A 707 31.61 16.92 10.89
CA ALA A 707 32.03 17.30 12.23
C ALA A 707 30.89 17.04 13.24
N PRO A 708 31.20 16.74 14.52
CA PRO A 708 30.18 16.53 15.55
C PRO A 708 29.18 17.69 15.58
N SER A 709 27.88 17.38 15.62
CA SER A 709 26.77 18.35 15.67
C SER A 709 26.70 19.34 14.50
N ARG A 710 27.24 19.01 13.32
CA ARG A 710 27.17 19.84 12.09
C ARG A 710 26.63 19.05 10.89
N SER A 711 25.43 18.50 11.05
CA SER A 711 24.84 17.53 10.11
C SER A 711 24.79 18.03 8.66
N ALA A 712 25.04 17.13 7.70
CA ALA A 712 24.88 17.39 6.28
C ALA A 712 23.42 17.72 5.91
N ALA A 713 22.46 17.10 6.60
CA ALA A 713 21.04 17.28 6.38
C ALA A 713 20.53 18.73 6.59
N TRP A 714 21.32 19.60 7.22
CA TRP A 714 20.91 20.97 7.49
C TRP A 714 21.02 21.89 6.28
N VAL A 715 21.85 21.55 5.28
CA VAL A 715 22.07 22.45 4.14
C VAL A 715 20.85 22.55 3.21
N THR A 716 19.92 21.61 3.30
CA THR A 716 18.66 21.62 2.55
C THR A 716 17.46 21.98 3.42
N ASP A 717 17.63 22.14 4.73
CA ASP A 717 16.53 22.45 5.65
C ASP A 717 16.33 23.97 5.74
N PRO A 718 15.22 24.52 5.20
CA PRO A 718 14.97 25.96 5.23
C PRO A 718 14.71 26.51 6.64
N ASN A 719 14.52 25.64 7.64
CA ASN A 719 14.11 26.01 8.99
C ASN A 719 15.27 26.12 9.98
N THR A 720 16.50 25.86 9.54
CA THR A 720 17.70 25.98 10.36
C THR A 720 18.68 26.97 9.76
N ALA A 721 19.34 27.73 10.63
CA ALA A 721 20.50 28.55 10.25
C ALA A 721 21.83 27.79 10.44
N ALA A 722 21.77 26.55 10.94
CA ALA A 722 22.94 25.72 11.13
C ALA A 722 23.38 25.10 9.81
N GLY A 723 24.68 24.96 9.62
CA GLY A 723 25.27 24.38 8.42
C GLY A 723 26.02 23.09 8.66
N TRP A 724 26.39 22.46 7.56
CA TRP A 724 27.33 21.36 7.54
C TRP A 724 28.77 21.86 7.71
N THR A 725 29.59 21.06 8.39
CA THR A 725 31.04 21.28 8.47
C THR A 725 31.74 19.94 8.27
N ALA A 726 32.77 19.93 7.42
CA ALA A 726 33.65 18.80 7.23
C ALA A 726 34.36 18.39 8.55
N PRO A 727 34.75 17.11 8.71
CA PRO A 727 35.36 16.61 9.95
C PRO A 727 36.74 17.24 10.23
N ASP A 728 37.43 17.70 9.18
CA ASP A 728 38.66 18.46 9.26
C ASP A 728 38.77 19.46 8.08
N GLN A 729 39.94 20.09 7.92
CA GLN A 729 40.17 21.14 6.92
C GLN A 729 40.96 20.65 5.70
N THR A 730 41.08 19.33 5.51
CA THR A 730 41.80 18.76 4.39
C THR A 730 41.05 18.96 3.06
N PRO A 731 41.75 19.18 1.94
CA PRO A 731 41.10 19.30 0.64
C PRO A 731 40.42 18.02 0.17
N GLY A 732 39.38 18.16 -0.65
CA GLY A 732 38.66 17.05 -1.28
C GLY A 732 37.38 16.62 -0.59
N HIS A 733 36.97 17.32 0.47
CA HIS A 733 35.65 17.12 1.06
C HIS A 733 34.52 17.53 0.11
N TRP A 734 33.34 16.96 0.33
CA TRP A 734 32.18 17.12 -0.53
C TRP A 734 30.85 16.91 0.21
N LEU A 735 29.79 17.51 -0.35
CA LEU A 735 28.37 17.25 -0.09
C LEU A 735 27.67 16.77 -1.35
N ILE A 736 26.67 15.91 -1.22
CA ILE A 736 25.78 15.48 -2.29
C ILE A 736 24.33 15.69 -1.82
N VAL A 737 23.55 16.46 -2.57
CA VAL A 737 22.09 16.52 -2.41
C VAL A 737 21.46 15.53 -3.38
N ASP A 738 20.60 14.62 -2.91
CA ASP A 738 19.76 13.76 -3.75
C ASP A 738 18.39 14.42 -3.92
N LEU A 739 17.99 14.73 -5.16
CA LEU A 739 16.69 15.33 -5.47
C LEU A 739 15.53 14.31 -5.50
N GLU A 740 15.82 13.05 -5.15
CA GLU A 740 14.88 11.93 -5.05
C GLU A 740 14.20 11.66 -6.39
N GLY A 741 15.04 11.49 -7.40
CA GLY A 741 14.66 11.29 -8.79
C GLY A 741 15.23 12.36 -9.72
N PRO A 742 15.27 12.11 -11.04
CA PRO A 742 15.73 13.10 -12.01
C PRO A 742 14.82 14.34 -12.02
N ARG A 743 15.41 15.53 -11.89
CA ARG A 743 14.74 16.83 -12.00
C ARG A 743 15.42 17.66 -13.08
N ARG A 744 14.65 18.51 -13.76
CA ARG A 744 15.21 19.55 -14.63
C ARG A 744 15.59 20.75 -13.79
N LEU A 745 16.80 21.25 -14.00
CA LEU A 745 17.29 22.44 -13.31
C LEU A 745 18.37 23.14 -14.13
N ASN A 746 18.57 24.42 -13.86
CA ASN A 746 19.54 25.26 -14.56
C ASN A 746 20.24 26.28 -13.65
N THR A 747 19.87 26.32 -12.37
CA THR A 747 20.48 27.18 -11.37
C THR A 747 20.74 26.39 -10.09
N ILE A 748 21.95 26.52 -9.54
CA ILE A 748 22.34 26.01 -8.21
C ILE A 748 22.94 27.14 -7.40
N SER A 749 22.52 27.25 -6.14
CA SER A 749 23.05 28.21 -5.17
C SER A 749 23.65 27.50 -3.96
N VAL A 750 24.82 27.93 -3.51
CA VAL A 750 25.50 27.44 -2.30
C VAL A 750 25.76 28.63 -1.36
N GLY A 751 25.15 28.62 -0.18
CA GLY A 751 25.48 29.55 0.90
C GLY A 751 26.52 28.92 1.83
N ALA A 752 27.62 29.60 2.11
CA ALA A 752 28.69 29.08 2.97
C ALA A 752 29.49 30.19 3.66
N LEU A 753 29.97 29.95 4.88
CA LEU A 753 30.81 30.90 5.61
C LEU A 753 32.27 30.81 5.17
N GLY A 754 32.80 31.92 4.67
CA GLY A 754 34.17 32.06 4.19
C GLY A 754 34.27 32.14 2.68
N SER A 755 35.48 31.99 2.13
CA SER A 755 35.72 32.15 0.70
C SER A 755 36.80 31.19 0.23
N ALA A 756 36.35 30.16 -0.51
CA ALA A 756 37.17 29.12 -1.13
C ALA A 756 36.55 28.76 -2.49
N PRO A 757 37.34 28.20 -3.43
CA PRO A 757 36.78 27.64 -4.66
C PRO A 757 35.91 26.42 -4.34
N VAL A 758 34.79 26.34 -5.04
CA VAL A 758 33.82 25.24 -4.95
C VAL A 758 33.54 24.74 -6.36
N THR A 759 33.64 23.43 -6.55
CA THR A 759 33.22 22.78 -7.79
C THR A 759 31.81 22.24 -7.60
N ILE A 760 30.89 22.65 -8.48
CA ILE A 760 29.53 22.12 -8.52
C ILE A 760 29.44 21.17 -9.71
N SER A 761 29.01 19.95 -9.44
CA SER A 761 28.79 18.92 -10.44
C SER A 761 27.39 18.34 -10.30
N THR A 762 26.78 17.90 -11.39
CA THR A 762 25.49 17.21 -11.36
C THR A 762 25.59 15.83 -11.97
N SER A 763 24.70 14.93 -11.57
CA SER A 763 24.57 13.60 -12.19
C SER A 763 23.10 13.20 -12.33
N PRO A 764 22.67 12.73 -13.50
CA PRO A 764 21.36 12.07 -13.68
C PRO A 764 21.43 10.56 -13.38
N ALA A 765 22.60 10.02 -13.00
CA ALA A 765 22.79 8.59 -12.80
C ALA A 765 21.95 8.03 -11.64
N LEU A 766 21.82 6.71 -11.61
CA LEU A 766 21.08 5.98 -10.57
C LEU A 766 21.78 5.98 -9.21
N ARG A 767 23.09 6.23 -9.19
CA ARG A 767 23.95 6.24 -8.00
C ARG A 767 24.80 7.49 -7.96
N HIS A 768 25.56 7.65 -6.87
CA HIS A 768 26.54 8.72 -6.66
C HIS A 768 27.77 8.59 -7.58
N GLU A 769 27.55 8.58 -8.89
CA GLU A 769 28.56 8.42 -9.92
C GLU A 769 28.22 9.25 -11.17
N GLY A 770 29.11 9.27 -12.16
CA GLY A 770 28.84 9.94 -13.44
C GLY A 770 28.68 11.47 -13.33
N TYR A 771 29.27 12.09 -12.32
CA TYR A 771 29.19 13.53 -12.11
C TYR A 771 29.85 14.31 -13.25
N GLU A 772 29.12 15.26 -13.81
CA GLU A 772 29.61 16.25 -14.77
C GLU A 772 29.69 17.62 -14.11
N ALA A 773 30.85 18.26 -14.22
CA ALA A 773 31.05 19.60 -13.68
C ALA A 773 30.14 20.61 -14.40
N VAL A 774 29.33 21.33 -13.62
CA VAL A 774 28.62 22.51 -14.08
C VAL A 774 29.57 23.71 -14.12
N GLY A 775 30.44 23.81 -13.12
CA GLY A 775 31.44 24.87 -13.03
C GLY A 775 32.24 24.81 -11.74
N THR A 776 33.33 25.57 -11.70
CA THR A 776 34.09 25.85 -10.48
C THR A 776 34.16 27.35 -10.32
N ASP A 777 33.67 27.84 -9.19
CA ASP A 777 33.69 29.26 -8.88
C ASP A 777 33.89 29.45 -7.37
N ARG A 778 34.14 30.68 -6.95
CA ARG A 778 34.49 31.01 -5.57
C ARG A 778 33.26 31.55 -4.84
N VAL A 779 33.02 31.07 -3.62
CA VAL A 779 32.01 31.69 -2.74
C VAL A 779 32.46 33.12 -2.44
N ASP A 780 31.60 34.09 -2.79
CA ASP A 780 31.93 35.51 -2.78
C ASP A 780 31.94 36.11 -1.35
N GLU A 781 32.23 37.40 -1.25
CA GLU A 781 32.31 38.10 0.05
C GLU A 781 30.95 38.16 0.79
N LEU A 782 29.84 37.92 0.10
CA LEU A 782 28.49 37.84 0.66
C LEU A 782 28.12 36.42 1.11
N SER A 783 29.09 35.48 1.10
CA SER A 783 28.90 34.10 1.57
C SER A 783 27.90 33.30 0.72
N GLN A 784 27.71 33.68 -0.56
CA GLN A 784 26.86 32.94 -1.50
C GLN A 784 27.55 32.76 -2.85
N LEU A 785 27.35 31.58 -3.45
CA LEU A 785 27.67 31.29 -4.84
C LEU A 785 26.37 30.96 -5.56
N ARG A 786 26.09 31.61 -6.69
CA ARG A 786 24.97 31.27 -7.57
C ARG A 786 25.49 30.95 -8.96
N MET A 787 25.24 29.73 -9.42
CA MET A 787 25.72 29.23 -10.70
C MET A 787 24.53 28.95 -11.62
N VAL A 788 24.53 29.60 -12.79
CA VAL A 788 23.52 29.44 -13.84
C VAL A 788 24.16 28.76 -15.04
N PHE A 789 23.48 27.79 -15.63
CA PHE A 789 23.99 26.92 -16.69
C PHE A 789 22.86 26.49 -17.63
N PRO A 790 23.16 25.91 -18.81
CA PRO A 790 22.13 25.35 -19.67
C PRO A 790 21.31 24.29 -18.95
N GLU A 791 19.98 24.31 -19.11
CA GLU A 791 19.07 23.32 -18.53
C GLU A 791 19.57 21.90 -18.80
N ARG A 792 19.58 21.10 -17.73
CA ARG A 792 19.91 19.68 -17.78
C ARG A 792 19.10 18.93 -16.75
N GLU A 793 19.03 17.63 -16.95
CA GLU A 793 18.49 16.71 -15.96
C GLU A 793 19.57 16.36 -14.94
N ALA A 794 19.18 16.33 -13.67
CA ALA A 794 20.03 15.92 -12.57
C ALA A 794 19.20 15.30 -11.46
N ARG A 795 19.71 14.21 -10.88
CA ARG A 795 19.25 13.66 -9.61
C ARG A 795 20.15 14.13 -8.47
N TYR A 796 21.46 14.12 -8.69
CA TYR A 796 22.43 14.47 -7.66
C TYR A 796 23.09 15.81 -7.95
N ILE A 797 23.24 16.62 -6.90
CA ILE A 797 24.06 17.85 -6.91
C ILE A 797 25.22 17.63 -5.97
N ARG A 798 26.45 17.62 -6.49
CA ARG A 798 27.68 17.46 -5.71
C ARG A 798 28.41 18.78 -5.59
N ILE A 799 28.68 19.17 -4.35
CA ILE A 799 29.45 20.35 -3.97
C ILE A 799 30.81 19.86 -3.45
N GLU A 800 31.89 20.12 -4.19
CA GLU A 800 33.24 19.69 -3.82
C GLU A 800 34.11 20.89 -3.44
N PHE A 801 35.02 20.67 -2.50
CA PHE A 801 35.99 21.65 -2.02
C PHE A 801 37.40 21.21 -2.45
N PRO A 802 37.93 21.70 -3.59
CA PRO A 802 39.28 21.35 -4.07
C PRO A 802 40.40 21.90 -3.17
N GLU A 803 40.08 22.89 -2.35
CA GLU A 803 40.92 23.46 -1.29
C GLU A 803 40.30 23.14 0.09
N SER A 804 40.57 23.95 1.13
CA SER A 804 39.96 23.74 2.43
C SER A 804 38.43 23.93 2.39
N PRO A 805 37.65 23.03 3.03
CA PRO A 805 36.19 23.08 3.02
C PRO A 805 35.65 24.27 3.81
N LEU A 806 34.52 24.81 3.35
CA LEU A 806 33.78 25.85 4.05
C LEU A 806 32.71 25.24 4.96
N GLU A 807 32.22 26.03 5.93
CA GLU A 807 30.96 25.72 6.61
C GLU A 807 29.81 26.05 5.66
N VAL A 808 29.12 25.03 5.14
CA VAL A 808 28.03 25.19 4.17
C VAL A 808 26.74 25.38 4.92
N LEU A 809 26.09 26.52 4.74
CA LEU A 809 24.83 26.85 5.37
C LEU A 809 23.63 26.35 4.55
N THR A 810 23.68 26.53 3.22
CA THR A 810 22.55 26.18 2.36
C THR A 810 22.98 25.67 0.99
N VAL A 811 22.19 24.77 0.42
CA VAL A 811 22.23 24.35 -0.99
C VAL A 811 20.82 24.45 -1.55
N ALA A 812 20.67 25.15 -2.66
CA ALA A 812 19.39 25.35 -3.34
C ALA A 812 19.51 25.08 -4.84
N ALA A 813 18.44 24.59 -5.47
CA ALA A 813 18.40 24.29 -6.89
C ALA A 813 17.08 24.73 -7.51
N PHE A 814 17.10 25.26 -8.72
CA PHE A 814 15.93 25.86 -9.38
C PHE A 814 15.89 25.53 -10.88
N GLU A 815 14.67 25.48 -11.41
CA GLU A 815 14.37 25.54 -12.85
C GLU A 815 13.95 26.98 -13.20
N ASP A 816 14.92 27.88 -13.42
CA ASP A 816 14.66 29.26 -13.80
C ASP A 816 14.23 29.33 -15.28
N ARG A 817 12.94 29.51 -15.56
CA ARG A 817 12.47 29.75 -16.94
C ARG A 817 12.65 31.21 -17.33
N SER A 818 13.87 31.61 -17.68
CA SER A 818 14.18 32.94 -18.21
C SER A 818 13.73 33.13 -19.66
#